data_AF-A0A816B820-F1
#
_entry.id   AF-A0A816B820-F1
#
_cell.length_a   1.000
_cell.length_b   1.000
_cell.length_c   1.000
_cell.angle_alpha   90.00
_cell.angle_beta   90.00
_cell.angle_gamma   90.00
#
_symmetry.space_group_name_H-M   'P 1'
#
loop_
_entity.id
_entity.type
_entity.pdbx_description
1 polymer ?
#
loop_
_entity_poly.entity_id
_entity_poly.type
_entity_poly.pdbx_seq_one_letter_code
_entity_poly.pdbx_strand_id
1 'polypeptide(L)'
;MSAAIIKQGIGRHGSIGSLYDIRTDRFEGGNLFNQELPAGLVSTTDCASSDYFVDENLSQKDTFNKLNVEASMKLSLMAGLIKVEGSAKYLNQTKTKSRIVRVTFMFNVRTKQQHLQVSRAELYKYFSPDALENANATHCVVGITWGAHIGATFEETLATSEAVEELQGQLAASLKKVAINISGQAKLEDVDRTNSKFHSLKISFSGDVLIEDVPNTVEDVFTIFKKVPSMLKQLNGGKGQQLEFELYPLKRMAEIFKHELRIERMIKEVTNLIMNRIENIFEQIIQGKRMMNDFLAKIEPWQGWISPDWIEVICDKQAALVGEELRTQCQLATLLEQIRCGQADEKEMVQLLDNFNDQNPCSLMSVKRFLKENAWIDAKITSLSQFDRRPAQEKNQPKEPNPDMLLKHLTSINDFILNYYDNDVYLLHISTDWEERNRANWYKQLRCFYNLQKAAESIAEAKKTIFRVIDHDLYTDLDAKPNMCVIYHARRGIKSKDDYHSSLKLTTKKADGCGGNACVACGKCRDWSLDKQTNEWIRAPDATCTADIVAAAVDVAADVAARASAASGNAYMAAASARNAAICARNATYFDVAAIHTPNTFAIHANNAANYADHAANAAAAAAVANYDFAVYRANSHNAAAVAAVAAAHHCTC
;
A
#
# COMPACT_ATOMS: atom_id res chain seq x y z
N MET A 1 28.41 24.85 16.68
CA MET A 1 29.05 23.57 16.29
C MET A 1 30.55 23.80 16.10
N SER A 2 31.41 23.03 16.78
CA SER A 2 32.88 23.18 16.72
C SER A 2 33.58 22.12 15.86
N ALA A 3 32.84 21.18 15.28
CA ALA A 3 33.35 20.08 14.49
C ALA A 3 32.88 20.19 13.03
N ALA A 4 33.59 19.52 12.13
CA ALA A 4 33.13 19.32 10.77
C ALA A 4 31.81 18.52 10.80
N ILE A 5 30.92 18.80 9.84
CA ILE A 5 29.66 18.07 9.66
C ILE A 5 29.70 17.32 8.33
N ILE A 6 29.04 16.17 8.27
CA ILE A 6 28.96 15.37 7.04
C ILE A 6 27.57 15.55 6.44
N LYS A 7 27.50 15.86 5.15
CA LYS A 7 26.26 15.95 4.37
C LYS A 7 26.33 15.05 3.15
N GLN A 8 25.27 14.31 2.86
CA GLN A 8 25.21 13.43 1.69
C GLN A 8 25.19 14.24 0.39
N GLY A 9 25.80 13.71 -0.67
CA GLY A 9 25.89 14.33 -1.99
C GLY A 9 24.54 14.44 -2.69
N ILE A 10 23.74 13.36 -2.70
CA ILE A 10 22.37 13.30 -3.25
C ILE A 10 22.24 14.05 -4.59
N GLY A 11 23.12 13.73 -5.55
CA GLY A 11 23.14 14.35 -6.88
C GLY A 11 23.71 15.78 -6.95
N ARG A 12 24.16 16.34 -5.82
CA ARG A 12 24.81 17.66 -5.78
C ARG A 12 26.32 17.52 -5.99
N HIS A 13 26.91 18.53 -6.61
CA HIS A 13 28.32 18.55 -6.94
C HIS A 13 29.03 19.75 -6.27
N GLY A 14 30.25 19.52 -5.78
CA GLY A 14 31.06 20.54 -5.13
C GLY A 14 32.55 20.21 -5.23
N SER A 15 33.40 21.20 -4.99
CA SER A 15 34.87 21.04 -4.94
C SER A 15 35.37 21.37 -3.55
N ILE A 16 36.62 21.00 -3.23
CA ILE A 16 37.27 21.46 -2.00
C ILE A 16 37.26 23.00 -2.01
N GLY A 17 36.81 23.59 -0.90
CA GLY A 17 36.62 25.02 -0.71
C GLY A 17 35.28 25.57 -1.18
N SER A 18 34.44 24.80 -1.90
CA SER A 18 33.11 25.27 -2.31
C SER A 18 32.27 25.71 -1.11
N LEU A 19 31.58 26.84 -1.25
CA LEU A 19 30.77 27.44 -0.21
C LEU A 19 29.39 26.78 -0.11
N TYR A 20 28.92 26.54 1.12
CA TYR A 20 27.68 25.83 1.40
C TYR A 20 26.88 26.54 2.50
N ASP A 21 25.57 26.59 2.35
CA ASP A 21 24.63 27.00 3.39
C ASP A 21 23.91 25.79 3.99
N ILE A 22 24.21 25.49 5.27
CA ILE A 22 23.52 24.45 6.04
C ILE A 22 22.06 24.78 6.34
N ARG A 23 21.66 26.06 6.27
CA ARG A 23 20.31 26.50 6.64
C ARG A 23 19.30 26.08 5.58
N THR A 24 19.71 26.14 4.31
CA THR A 24 18.93 25.75 3.13
C THR A 24 19.40 24.43 2.50
N ASP A 25 20.52 23.87 2.98
CA ASP A 25 21.23 22.72 2.39
C ASP A 25 21.59 22.92 0.90
N ARG A 26 22.24 24.04 0.58
CA ARG A 26 22.60 24.42 -0.80
C ARG A 26 24.05 24.88 -0.93
N PHE A 27 24.61 24.69 -2.13
CA PHE A 27 25.87 25.35 -2.50
C PHE A 27 25.57 26.78 -2.96
N GLU A 28 26.30 27.74 -2.41
CA GLU A 28 26.05 29.19 -2.63
C GLU A 28 26.89 29.78 -3.77
N GLY A 29 27.59 28.93 -4.51
CA GLY A 29 28.58 29.36 -5.49
C GLY A 29 29.83 29.97 -4.84
N GLY A 30 30.87 30.15 -5.64
CA GLY A 30 32.17 30.61 -5.15
C GLY A 30 32.97 29.51 -4.43
N ASN A 31 34.20 29.87 -4.07
CA ASN A 31 35.14 28.97 -3.41
C ASN A 31 36.00 29.78 -2.44
N LEU A 32 36.35 29.16 -1.31
CA LEU A 32 37.27 29.70 -0.32
C LEU A 32 38.67 29.97 -0.88
N PHE A 33 39.02 29.31 -1.98
CA PHE A 33 40.30 29.44 -2.65
C PHE A 33 40.17 30.11 -4.02
N ASN A 34 41.08 31.03 -4.34
CA ASN A 34 41.08 31.81 -5.57
C ASN A 34 41.67 31.06 -6.79
N GLN A 35 42.31 29.91 -6.56
CA GLN A 35 42.94 29.08 -7.58
C GLN A 35 42.99 27.62 -7.12
N GLU A 36 43.28 26.69 -8.03
CA GLU A 36 43.40 25.27 -7.70
C GLU A 36 44.51 25.01 -6.68
N LEU A 37 44.20 24.17 -5.69
CA LEU A 37 45.15 23.80 -4.66
C LEU A 37 46.13 22.72 -5.16
N PRO A 38 47.44 22.84 -4.87
CA PRO A 38 48.40 21.81 -5.21
C PRO A 38 48.14 20.50 -4.43
N ALA A 39 48.58 19.37 -5.00
CA ALA A 39 48.35 18.02 -4.46
C ALA A 39 48.85 17.81 -3.02
N GLY A 40 49.80 18.60 -2.54
CA GLY A 40 50.28 18.55 -1.15
C GLY A 40 49.29 19.10 -0.11
N LEU A 41 48.33 19.94 -0.53
CA LEU A 41 47.35 20.56 0.37
C LEU A 41 46.04 19.78 0.43
N VAL A 42 45.75 18.96 -0.58
CA VAL A 42 44.58 18.08 -0.62
C VAL A 42 45.05 16.63 -0.66
N SER A 43 44.99 15.95 0.48
CA SER A 43 45.27 14.53 0.54
C SER A 43 44.14 13.75 -0.12
N THR A 44 44.49 12.85 -1.04
CA THR A 44 43.55 11.86 -1.60
C THR A 44 44.00 10.47 -1.17
N THR A 45 43.17 9.76 -0.41
CA THR A 45 43.44 8.41 0.09
C THR A 45 42.47 7.40 -0.49
N ASP A 46 42.91 6.15 -0.64
CA ASP A 46 42.03 5.02 -0.94
C ASP A 46 41.19 4.68 0.30
N CYS A 47 39.87 4.60 0.12
CA CYS A 47 38.92 4.19 1.16
C CYS A 47 37.92 3.15 0.62
N ALA A 48 38.43 2.26 -0.24
CA ALA A 48 37.64 1.25 -0.91
C ALA A 48 36.85 0.40 0.10
N SER A 49 35.52 0.56 0.11
CA SER A 49 34.61 -0.22 0.94
C SER A 49 33.31 -0.42 0.20
N SER A 50 32.65 -1.55 0.40
CA SER A 50 31.37 -1.83 -0.23
C SER A 50 30.39 -2.43 0.74
N ASP A 51 29.13 -2.03 0.64
CA ASP A 51 28.05 -2.48 1.50
C ASP A 51 26.78 -2.72 0.67
N TYR A 52 25.93 -3.62 1.16
CA TYR A 52 24.67 -3.97 0.52
C TYR A 52 23.55 -3.94 1.55
N PHE A 53 22.41 -3.35 1.18
CA PHE A 53 21.22 -3.38 2.03
C PHE A 53 19.94 -3.52 1.21
N VAL A 54 18.87 -3.94 1.88
CA VAL A 54 17.56 -4.12 1.26
C VAL A 54 16.57 -3.11 1.86
N ASP A 55 15.92 -2.35 0.98
CA ASP A 55 14.84 -1.46 1.34
C ASP A 55 13.47 -1.94 0.84
N GLU A 56 12.60 -2.29 1.79
CA GLU A 56 11.24 -2.78 1.55
C GLU A 56 10.24 -1.63 1.29
N ASN A 57 10.73 -0.38 1.29
CA ASN A 57 9.94 0.83 1.05
C ASN A 57 8.70 0.89 1.95
N LEU A 58 8.90 0.59 3.25
CA LEU A 58 7.85 0.60 4.27
C LEU A 58 7.45 2.03 4.65
N SER A 59 8.43 2.91 4.80
CA SER A 59 8.26 4.34 5.07
C SER A 59 9.43 5.14 4.50
N GLN A 60 9.23 6.43 4.20
CA GLN A 60 10.34 7.31 3.80
C GLN A 60 11.38 7.45 4.92
N LYS A 61 10.93 7.46 6.17
CA LYS A 61 11.80 7.51 7.35
C LYS A 61 12.81 6.36 7.36
N ASP A 62 12.33 5.13 7.14
CA ASP A 62 13.20 3.95 7.11
C ASP A 62 14.18 4.01 5.95
N THR A 63 13.73 4.47 4.78
CA THR A 63 14.60 4.69 3.62
C THR A 63 15.73 5.68 3.93
N PHE A 64 15.41 6.84 4.52
CA PHE A 64 16.42 7.83 4.91
C PHE A 64 17.37 7.31 5.99
N ASN A 65 16.87 6.52 6.95
CA ASN A 65 17.69 5.89 7.98
C ASN A 65 18.71 4.91 7.38
N LYS A 66 18.30 4.08 6.43
CA LYS A 66 19.20 3.10 5.77
C LYS A 66 20.31 3.75 4.96
N LEU A 67 20.08 4.94 4.43
CA LEU A 67 21.12 5.75 3.77
C LEU A 67 21.98 6.57 4.73
N ASN A 68 21.71 6.49 6.03
CA ASN A 68 22.37 7.31 7.02
C ASN A 68 22.23 8.83 6.74
N VAL A 69 21.11 9.26 6.15
CA VAL A 69 20.83 10.69 5.93
C VAL A 69 20.72 11.36 7.30
N GLU A 70 21.43 12.46 7.48
CA GLU A 70 21.45 13.18 8.74
C GLU A 70 20.10 13.90 9.00
N ALA A 71 19.70 14.04 10.27
CA ALA A 71 18.34 14.44 10.64
C ALA A 71 17.94 15.82 10.07
N SER A 72 18.80 16.83 10.16
CA SER A 72 18.51 18.15 9.59
C SER A 72 18.39 18.09 8.07
N MET A 73 19.19 17.26 7.40
CA MET A 73 19.09 17.03 5.96
C MET A 73 17.81 16.30 5.55
N LYS A 74 17.28 15.37 6.37
CA LYS A 74 15.97 14.73 6.13
C LYS A 74 14.86 15.77 6.05
N LEU A 75 14.83 16.73 6.98
CA LEU A 75 13.84 17.80 6.94
C LEU A 75 13.93 18.62 5.65
N SER A 76 15.15 18.93 5.22
CA SER A 76 15.38 19.66 3.98
C SER A 76 14.91 18.88 2.74
N LEU A 77 15.09 17.55 2.72
CA LEU A 77 14.54 16.69 1.67
C LEU A 77 13.00 16.69 1.69
N MET A 78 12.40 16.49 2.86
CA MET A 78 10.94 16.38 3.02
C MET A 78 10.23 17.71 2.69
N ALA A 79 10.80 18.83 3.14
CA ALA A 79 10.32 20.17 2.82
C ALA A 79 10.62 20.61 1.37
N GLY A 80 11.37 19.82 0.59
CA GLY A 80 11.70 20.15 -0.79
C GLY A 80 12.77 21.23 -0.97
N LEU A 81 13.57 21.51 0.07
CA LEU A 81 14.73 22.43 -0.02
C LEU A 81 15.84 21.85 -0.90
N ILE A 82 15.99 20.52 -0.88
CA ILE A 82 16.97 19.77 -1.67
C ILE A 82 16.24 19.10 -2.84
N LYS A 83 16.65 19.43 -4.06
CA LYS A 83 16.20 18.73 -5.26
C LYS A 83 16.97 17.42 -5.39
N VAL A 84 16.23 16.31 -5.38
CA VAL A 84 16.80 14.98 -5.52
C VAL A 84 17.05 14.68 -7.01
N GLU A 85 18.29 14.39 -7.38
CA GLU A 85 18.70 14.04 -8.75
C GLU A 85 19.52 12.74 -8.80
N GLY A 86 19.80 12.24 -10.01
CA GLY A 86 20.66 11.08 -10.21
C GLY A 86 20.20 9.80 -9.49
N SER A 87 21.16 9.10 -8.88
CA SER A 87 20.96 7.88 -8.06
C SER A 87 19.97 8.10 -6.92
N ALA A 88 19.92 9.30 -6.38
CA ALA A 88 19.07 9.61 -5.25
C ALA A 88 17.58 9.70 -5.61
N LYS A 89 17.20 9.71 -6.90
CA LYS A 89 15.77 9.69 -7.33
C LYS A 89 14.96 8.59 -6.67
N TYR A 90 15.62 7.51 -6.27
CA TYR A 90 15.01 6.43 -5.52
C TYR A 90 14.34 6.90 -4.20
N LEU A 91 14.85 7.98 -3.58
CA LEU A 91 14.26 8.61 -2.39
C LEU A 91 12.82 9.10 -2.61
N ASN A 92 12.49 9.43 -3.86
CA ASN A 92 11.14 9.87 -4.25
C ASN A 92 10.24 8.71 -4.68
N GLN A 93 10.76 7.47 -4.73
CA GLN A 93 10.00 6.29 -5.14
C GLN A 93 9.22 5.71 -3.96
N THR A 94 8.11 6.34 -3.59
CA THR A 94 7.15 5.81 -2.60
C THR A 94 6.05 4.99 -3.26
N LYS A 95 5.57 3.95 -2.58
CA LYS A 95 4.43 3.15 -3.07
C LYS A 95 3.23 4.06 -3.33
N THR A 96 2.76 4.09 -4.57
CA THR A 96 1.64 4.93 -4.98
C THR A 96 0.30 4.28 -4.70
N LYS A 97 0.25 2.94 -4.59
CA LYS A 97 -0.95 2.13 -4.32
C LYS A 97 -0.61 1.05 -3.28
N SER A 98 -1.61 0.54 -2.54
CA SER A 98 -1.42 -0.55 -1.57
C SER A 98 -1.10 -1.91 -2.22
N ARG A 99 -1.49 -2.07 -3.48
CA ARG A 99 -1.35 -3.30 -4.26
C ARG A 99 0.02 -3.48 -4.93
N ILE A 100 0.97 -2.60 -4.64
CA ILE A 100 2.29 -2.62 -5.26
C ILE A 100 3.30 -3.26 -4.31
N VAL A 101 3.90 -4.36 -4.74
CA VAL A 101 5.16 -4.84 -4.18
C VAL A 101 6.26 -3.92 -4.68
N ARG A 102 7.08 -3.40 -3.76
CA ARG A 102 8.29 -2.68 -4.11
C ARG A 102 9.40 -2.99 -3.12
N VAL A 103 10.51 -3.52 -3.62
CA VAL A 103 11.73 -3.76 -2.85
C VAL A 103 12.91 -3.20 -3.63
N THR A 104 13.76 -2.42 -2.99
CA THR A 104 14.99 -1.88 -3.59
C THR A 104 16.20 -2.56 -2.97
N PHE A 105 17.03 -3.18 -3.81
CA PHE A 105 18.31 -3.71 -3.40
C PHE A 105 19.41 -2.69 -3.69
N MET A 106 20.10 -2.25 -2.65
CA MET A 106 21.05 -1.15 -2.72
C MET A 106 22.48 -1.67 -2.61
N PHE A 107 23.34 -1.19 -3.50
CA PHE A 107 24.78 -1.36 -3.46
C PHE A 107 25.46 -0.02 -3.26
N ASN A 108 26.21 0.07 -2.16
CA ASN A 108 27.00 1.23 -1.80
C ASN A 108 28.47 0.88 -1.98
N VAL A 109 29.22 1.72 -2.68
CA VAL A 109 30.67 1.56 -2.81
C VAL A 109 31.34 2.91 -2.58
N ARG A 110 32.33 2.94 -1.69
CA ARG A 110 33.27 4.05 -1.53
C ARG A 110 34.59 3.68 -2.20
N THR A 111 35.32 4.66 -2.69
CA THR A 111 36.53 4.45 -3.49
C THR A 111 37.70 5.28 -2.94
N LYS A 112 37.51 6.59 -2.88
CA LYS A 112 38.53 7.58 -2.52
C LYS A 112 37.97 8.60 -1.55
N GLN A 113 38.80 9.09 -0.65
CA GLN A 113 38.48 10.23 0.20
C GLN A 113 39.46 11.35 -0.09
N GLN A 114 38.93 12.55 -0.34
CA GLN A 114 39.72 13.77 -0.44
C GLN A 114 39.54 14.57 0.85
N HIS A 115 40.62 15.12 1.37
CA HIS A 115 40.57 15.96 2.56
C HIS A 115 41.61 17.07 2.48
N LEU A 116 41.19 18.28 2.88
CA LEU A 116 42.00 19.48 2.91
C LEU A 116 42.84 19.52 4.18
N GLN A 117 44.13 19.76 4.04
CA GLN A 117 45.05 19.91 5.16
C GLN A 117 45.00 21.36 5.70
N VAL A 118 43.93 21.68 6.44
CA VAL A 118 43.59 23.04 6.88
C VAL A 118 44.69 23.72 7.74
N SER A 119 45.52 22.93 8.43
CA SER A 119 46.58 23.42 9.32
C SER A 119 47.87 23.84 8.61
N ARG A 120 48.00 23.64 7.28
CA ARG A 120 49.22 23.99 6.54
C ARG A 120 49.30 25.48 6.24
N ALA A 121 50.38 26.12 6.67
CA ALA A 121 50.63 27.55 6.45
C ALA A 121 50.69 27.97 4.96
N GLU A 122 50.97 27.04 4.05
CA GLU A 122 50.96 27.28 2.60
C GLU A 122 49.57 27.61 2.06
N LEU A 123 48.51 27.16 2.74
CA LEU A 123 47.12 27.35 2.33
C LEU A 123 46.70 28.82 2.28
N TYR A 124 47.33 29.66 3.11
CA TYR A 124 47.07 31.11 3.18
C TYR A 124 47.30 31.82 1.85
N LYS A 125 48.20 31.30 1.00
CA LYS A 125 48.50 31.89 -0.32
C LYS A 125 47.34 31.78 -1.31
N TYR A 126 46.44 30.84 -1.06
CA TYR A 126 45.32 30.50 -1.94
C TYR A 126 44.00 31.03 -1.39
N PHE A 127 43.98 31.49 -0.15
CA PHE A 127 42.78 31.95 0.54
C PHE A 127 42.22 33.21 -0.14
N SER A 128 40.91 33.20 -0.40
CA SER A 128 40.15 34.32 -0.93
C SER A 128 39.30 34.95 0.18
N PRO A 129 39.63 36.16 0.67
CA PRO A 129 38.84 36.86 1.68
C PRO A 129 37.39 37.12 1.22
N ASP A 130 37.18 37.39 -0.07
CA ASP A 130 35.87 37.69 -0.65
C ASP A 130 34.87 36.55 -0.43
N ALA A 131 35.36 35.30 -0.33
CA ALA A 131 34.52 34.14 -0.04
C ALA A 131 33.86 34.22 1.35
N LEU A 132 34.47 34.92 2.31
CA LEU A 132 33.89 35.18 3.63
C LEU A 132 32.88 36.33 3.64
N GLU A 133 32.77 37.09 2.54
CA GLU A 133 31.78 38.15 2.39
C GLU A 133 30.44 37.63 1.81
N ASN A 134 30.37 36.35 1.42
CA ASN A 134 29.11 35.72 1.07
C ASN A 134 28.24 35.54 2.34
N ALA A 135 27.13 36.29 2.40
CA ALA A 135 26.20 36.30 3.53
C ALA A 135 25.34 35.03 3.65
N ASN A 136 25.17 34.30 2.55
CA ASN A 136 24.39 33.07 2.53
C ASN A 136 25.25 31.87 2.95
N ALA A 137 26.54 31.86 2.59
CA ALA A 137 27.41 30.75 2.92
C ALA A 137 27.68 30.65 4.43
N THR A 138 27.57 29.45 5.00
CA THR A 138 27.87 29.17 6.41
C THR A 138 29.07 28.25 6.61
N HIS A 139 29.32 27.37 5.65
CA HIS A 139 30.39 26.38 5.66
C HIS A 139 31.14 26.35 4.33
N CYS A 140 32.29 25.71 4.31
CA CYS A 140 33.00 25.32 3.09
C CYS A 140 33.30 23.82 3.08
N VAL A 141 33.40 23.23 1.91
CA VAL A 141 33.82 21.82 1.75
C VAL A 141 35.30 21.68 2.08
N VAL A 142 35.64 20.85 3.07
CA VAL A 142 37.02 20.50 3.40
C VAL A 142 37.33 19.03 3.09
N GLY A 143 36.31 18.21 2.86
CA GLY A 143 36.50 16.82 2.45
C GLY A 143 35.38 16.32 1.55
N ILE A 144 35.71 15.33 0.73
CA ILE A 144 34.77 14.70 -0.20
C ILE A 144 35.01 13.19 -0.16
N THR A 145 33.97 12.43 0.16
CA THR A 145 33.97 10.98 -0.01
C THR A 145 33.41 10.63 -1.38
N TRP A 146 34.16 9.85 -2.14
CA TRP A 146 33.80 9.45 -3.50
C TRP A 146 33.38 7.97 -3.56
N GLY A 147 32.58 7.63 -4.57
CA GLY A 147 32.05 6.28 -4.75
C GLY A 147 30.81 6.23 -5.65
N ALA A 148 29.88 5.32 -5.36
CA ALA A 148 28.55 5.31 -5.98
C ALA A 148 27.50 4.66 -5.06
N HIS A 149 26.27 5.12 -5.20
CA HIS A 149 25.06 4.45 -4.74
C HIS A 149 24.29 3.94 -5.95
N ILE A 150 23.93 2.66 -5.94
CA ILE A 150 23.15 2.05 -7.02
C ILE A 150 22.05 1.22 -6.40
N GLY A 151 20.80 1.55 -6.74
CA GLY A 151 19.61 0.82 -6.34
C GLY A 151 19.02 0.07 -7.52
N ALA A 152 18.69 -1.20 -7.31
CA ALA A 152 17.83 -1.99 -8.18
C ALA A 152 16.46 -2.14 -7.52
N THR A 153 15.45 -1.51 -8.08
CA THR A 153 14.08 -1.52 -7.59
C THR A 153 13.26 -2.55 -8.36
N PHE A 154 12.76 -3.53 -7.62
CA PHE A 154 11.87 -4.58 -8.08
C PHE A 154 10.43 -4.18 -7.77
N GLU A 155 9.56 -4.24 -8.75
CA GLU A 155 8.18 -3.76 -8.64
C GLU A 155 7.18 -4.66 -9.37
N GLU A 156 6.05 -4.94 -8.72
CA GLU A 156 4.92 -5.64 -9.33
C GLU A 156 3.61 -5.19 -8.68
N THR A 157 2.54 -5.14 -9.48
CA THR A 157 1.19 -4.88 -8.97
C THR A 157 0.45 -6.20 -8.85
N LEU A 158 -0.05 -6.50 -7.66
CA LEU A 158 -0.78 -7.72 -7.36
C LEU A 158 -2.27 -7.45 -7.13
N ALA A 159 -3.07 -8.51 -7.10
CA ALA A 159 -4.51 -8.38 -6.94
C ALA A 159 -4.93 -8.03 -5.50
N THR A 160 -4.24 -8.58 -4.50
CA THR A 160 -4.63 -8.49 -3.07
C THR A 160 -3.47 -7.99 -2.21
N SER A 161 -3.80 -7.39 -1.07
CA SER A 161 -2.82 -6.91 -0.07
C SER A 161 -2.02 -8.06 0.55
N GLU A 162 -2.66 -9.20 0.79
CA GLU A 162 -2.01 -10.37 1.40
C GLU A 162 -0.92 -10.93 0.47
N ALA A 163 -1.19 -10.95 -0.84
CA ALA A 163 -0.21 -11.36 -1.84
C ALA A 163 0.97 -10.38 -1.92
N VAL A 164 0.72 -9.07 -1.71
CA VAL A 164 1.78 -8.05 -1.62
C VAL A 164 2.69 -8.31 -0.44
N GLU A 165 2.12 -8.51 0.75
CA GLU A 165 2.90 -8.79 1.96
C GLU A 165 3.73 -10.07 1.81
N GLU A 166 3.12 -11.15 1.31
CA GLU A 166 3.81 -12.42 1.08
C GLU A 166 4.98 -12.27 0.09
N LEU A 167 4.72 -11.73 -1.10
CA LEU A 167 5.74 -11.62 -2.15
C LEU A 167 6.86 -10.66 -1.74
N GLN A 168 6.52 -9.53 -1.11
CA GLN A 168 7.50 -8.58 -0.61
C GLN A 168 8.40 -9.19 0.46
N GLY A 169 7.83 -9.92 1.42
CA GLY A 169 8.59 -10.60 2.47
C GLY A 169 9.54 -11.65 1.90
N GLN A 170 9.06 -12.48 0.96
CA GLN A 170 9.87 -13.47 0.26
C GLN A 170 11.01 -12.81 -0.52
N LEU A 171 10.72 -11.79 -1.33
CA LEU A 171 11.71 -11.07 -2.12
C LEU A 171 12.77 -10.41 -1.24
N ALA A 172 12.36 -9.72 -0.17
CA ALA A 172 13.28 -9.08 0.75
C ALA A 172 14.19 -10.09 1.46
N ALA A 173 13.64 -11.24 1.90
CA ALA A 173 14.43 -12.31 2.51
C ALA A 173 15.45 -12.90 1.52
N SER A 174 15.05 -13.17 0.27
CA SER A 174 15.94 -13.68 -0.77
C SER A 174 17.07 -12.69 -1.06
N LEU A 175 16.78 -11.40 -1.24
CA LEU A 175 17.80 -10.37 -1.50
C LEU A 175 18.76 -10.20 -0.31
N LYS A 176 18.26 -10.24 0.94
CA LYS A 176 19.10 -10.20 2.15
C LYS A 176 20.06 -11.39 2.23
N LYS A 177 19.58 -12.61 1.91
CA LYS A 177 20.46 -13.80 1.83
C LYS A 177 21.58 -13.60 0.81
N VAL A 178 21.27 -13.02 -0.36
CA VAL A 178 22.30 -12.81 -1.37
C VAL A 178 23.32 -11.75 -0.94
N ALA A 179 22.87 -10.66 -0.30
CA ALA A 179 23.75 -9.64 0.25
C ALA A 179 24.79 -10.25 1.21
N ILE A 180 24.35 -11.15 2.10
CA ILE A 180 25.22 -11.88 3.04
C ILE A 180 26.25 -12.73 2.27
N ASN A 181 25.80 -13.53 1.30
CA ASN A 181 26.69 -14.40 0.52
C ASN A 181 27.78 -13.63 -0.23
N ILE A 182 27.45 -12.46 -0.77
CA ILE A 182 28.41 -11.60 -1.47
C ILE A 182 29.44 -11.01 -0.50
N SER A 183 28.99 -10.57 0.68
CA SER A 183 29.90 -10.04 1.70
C SER A 183 30.84 -11.11 2.29
N GLY A 184 30.40 -12.37 2.35
CA GLY A 184 31.14 -13.51 2.93
C GLY A 184 32.00 -14.34 1.98
N GLN A 185 32.15 -13.96 0.70
CA GLN A 185 32.81 -14.77 -0.35
C GLN A 185 32.25 -16.20 -0.52
N ALA A 186 31.04 -16.48 -0.02
CA ALA A 186 30.40 -17.77 -0.21
C ALA A 186 29.92 -17.90 -1.67
N LYS A 187 30.02 -19.11 -2.25
CA LYS A 187 29.48 -19.35 -3.58
C LYS A 187 27.98 -19.07 -3.58
N LEU A 188 27.52 -18.40 -4.64
CA LEU A 188 26.13 -18.04 -4.90
C LEU A 188 25.32 -19.28 -5.34
N GLU A 189 25.45 -20.40 -4.62
CA GLU A 189 24.87 -21.69 -5.00
C GLU A 189 23.39 -21.84 -4.56
N ASP A 190 22.89 -20.99 -3.64
CA ASP A 190 21.56 -21.12 -3.00
C ASP A 190 20.63 -19.89 -3.10
N VAL A 191 20.86 -18.96 -4.04
CA VAL A 191 19.80 -17.98 -4.35
C VAL A 191 18.72 -18.76 -5.08
N ASP A 192 17.48 -18.74 -4.58
CA ASP A 192 16.30 -19.48 -5.08
C ASP A 192 16.07 -19.27 -6.59
N ARG A 193 16.89 -19.91 -7.44
CA ARG A 193 16.84 -19.93 -8.91
C ARG A 193 15.49 -20.42 -9.44
N THR A 194 14.66 -20.96 -8.56
CA THR A 194 13.43 -21.68 -8.84
C THR A 194 12.18 -20.96 -8.33
N ASN A 195 12.30 -19.80 -7.68
CA ASN A 195 11.09 -19.06 -7.28
C ASN A 195 10.50 -18.35 -8.50
N SER A 196 9.73 -19.10 -9.28
CA SER A 196 8.97 -18.63 -10.45
C SER A 196 8.18 -17.35 -10.19
N LYS A 197 7.83 -17.08 -8.92
CA LYS A 197 7.16 -15.87 -8.44
C LYS A 197 7.95 -14.56 -8.68
N PHE A 198 9.26 -14.59 -8.94
CA PHE A 198 10.05 -13.38 -9.20
C PHE A 198 10.16 -13.01 -10.68
N HIS A 199 9.66 -13.84 -11.60
CA HIS A 199 9.84 -13.63 -13.05
C HIS A 199 8.95 -12.51 -13.61
N SER A 200 7.89 -12.13 -12.90
CA SER A 200 6.98 -11.04 -13.28
C SER A 200 7.40 -9.67 -12.73
N LEU A 201 8.45 -9.61 -11.90
CA LEU A 201 8.93 -8.36 -11.31
C LEU A 201 9.54 -7.46 -12.38
N LYS A 202 9.03 -6.23 -12.50
CA LYS A 202 9.69 -5.18 -13.25
C LYS A 202 10.91 -4.72 -12.47
N ILE A 203 12.08 -4.71 -13.12
CA ILE A 203 13.33 -4.23 -12.52
C ILE A 203 13.67 -2.86 -13.11
N SER A 204 14.03 -1.92 -12.24
CA SER A 204 14.53 -0.61 -12.63
C SER A 204 15.77 -0.25 -11.83
N PHE A 205 16.71 0.45 -12.46
CA PHE A 205 17.93 0.90 -11.79
C PHE A 205 17.88 2.41 -11.52
N SER A 206 18.34 2.78 -10.34
CA SER A 206 18.61 4.16 -9.92
C SER A 206 20.09 4.25 -9.55
N GLY A 207 20.87 4.99 -10.31
CA GLY A 207 22.32 5.05 -10.10
C GLY A 207 22.97 6.09 -11.00
N ASP A 208 24.10 6.63 -10.55
CA ASP A 208 24.90 7.61 -11.31
C ASP A 208 25.95 6.94 -12.21
N VAL A 209 25.68 5.68 -12.57
CA VAL A 209 26.48 4.86 -13.47
C VAL A 209 25.57 4.45 -14.63
N LEU A 210 26.04 4.64 -15.86
CA LEU A 210 25.34 4.18 -17.06
C LEU A 210 25.36 2.65 -17.08
N ILE A 211 24.18 2.05 -16.95
CA ILE A 211 23.98 0.61 -17.06
C ILE A 211 23.44 0.36 -18.47
N GLU A 212 24.26 -0.26 -19.33
CA GLU A 212 23.93 -0.50 -20.74
C GLU A 212 22.90 -1.64 -20.92
N ASP A 213 22.96 -2.65 -20.05
CA ASP A 213 22.09 -3.83 -20.10
C ASP A 213 20.89 -3.66 -19.16
N VAL A 214 19.67 -3.74 -19.70
CA VAL A 214 18.45 -3.74 -18.87
C VAL A 214 18.32 -5.11 -18.19
N PRO A 215 18.36 -5.18 -16.84
CA PRO A 215 18.21 -6.44 -16.13
C PRO A 215 16.79 -6.99 -16.32
N ASN A 216 16.65 -8.32 -16.43
CA ASN A 216 15.35 -8.98 -16.39
C ASN A 216 15.21 -9.92 -15.19
N THR A 217 16.32 -10.26 -14.55
CA THR A 217 16.37 -11.17 -13.41
C THR A 217 17.12 -10.57 -12.22
N VAL A 218 16.90 -11.19 -11.06
CA VAL A 218 17.64 -10.89 -9.83
C VAL A 218 19.14 -11.16 -10.04
N GLU A 219 19.50 -12.19 -10.79
CA GLU A 219 20.88 -12.56 -11.15
C GLU A 219 21.58 -11.52 -12.04
N ASP A 220 20.84 -10.91 -12.98
CA ASP A 220 21.37 -9.83 -13.81
C ASP A 220 21.78 -8.65 -12.94
N VAL A 221 20.94 -8.30 -11.96
CA VAL A 221 21.23 -7.23 -11.00
C VAL A 221 22.54 -7.49 -10.26
N PHE A 222 22.75 -8.72 -9.79
CA PHE A 222 24.01 -9.09 -9.12
C PHE A 222 25.22 -9.04 -10.05
N THR A 223 25.05 -9.47 -11.30
CA THR A 223 26.11 -9.42 -12.30
C THR A 223 26.52 -7.99 -12.60
N ILE A 224 25.54 -7.08 -12.68
CA ILE A 224 25.77 -5.63 -12.81
C ILE A 224 26.51 -5.11 -11.58
N PHE A 225 26.04 -5.39 -10.36
CA PHE A 225 26.70 -4.95 -9.12
C PHE A 225 28.17 -5.38 -9.03
N LYS A 226 28.52 -6.58 -9.48
CA LYS A 226 29.92 -7.04 -9.55
C LYS A 226 30.79 -6.23 -10.53
N LYS A 227 30.20 -5.68 -11.59
CA LYS A 227 30.89 -4.84 -12.58
C LYS A 227 31.02 -3.39 -12.12
N VAL A 228 30.21 -2.92 -11.18
CA VAL A 228 30.21 -1.51 -10.74
C VAL A 228 31.60 -0.99 -10.36
N PRO A 229 32.43 -1.69 -9.54
CA PRO A 229 33.76 -1.19 -9.21
C PRO A 229 34.67 -0.96 -10.43
N SER A 230 34.54 -1.76 -11.50
CA SER A 230 35.31 -1.53 -12.74
C SER A 230 34.73 -0.37 -13.56
N MET A 231 33.41 -0.18 -13.55
CA MET A 231 32.75 0.96 -14.18
C MET A 231 33.18 2.29 -13.52
N LEU A 232 33.29 2.32 -12.18
CA LEU A 232 33.74 3.52 -11.46
C LEU A 232 35.18 3.94 -11.78
N LYS A 233 36.04 3.01 -12.24
CA LYS A 233 37.40 3.35 -12.68
C LYS A 233 37.41 4.32 -13.86
N GLN A 234 36.34 4.36 -14.63
CA GLN A 234 36.20 5.23 -15.80
C GLN A 234 35.64 6.62 -15.43
N LEU A 235 35.12 6.82 -14.21
CA LEU A 235 34.48 8.05 -13.76
C LEU A 235 35.40 8.87 -12.85
N ASN A 236 35.53 10.17 -13.13
CA ASN A 236 36.30 11.13 -12.34
C ASN A 236 37.73 10.66 -11.99
N GLY A 237 38.44 10.10 -12.97
CA GLY A 237 39.80 9.57 -12.77
C GLY A 237 39.86 8.37 -11.82
N GLY A 238 38.79 7.57 -11.79
CA GLY A 238 38.66 6.41 -10.93
C GLY A 238 38.17 6.68 -9.51
N LYS A 239 37.73 7.92 -9.23
CA LYS A 239 37.08 8.27 -7.97
C LYS A 239 35.60 7.87 -7.95
N GLY A 240 34.90 7.84 -9.08
CA GLY A 240 33.43 7.73 -9.07
C GLY A 240 32.75 9.06 -8.73
N GLN A 241 31.57 9.02 -8.14
CA GLN A 241 30.70 10.16 -7.83
C GLN A 241 30.86 10.67 -6.40
N GLN A 242 30.36 11.88 -6.13
CA GLN A 242 30.47 12.52 -4.82
C GLN A 242 29.35 12.03 -3.90
N LEU A 243 29.71 11.26 -2.88
CA LEU A 243 28.77 10.64 -1.97
C LEU A 243 28.51 11.50 -0.74
N GLU A 244 29.53 12.14 -0.21
CA GLU A 244 29.46 12.91 1.03
C GLU A 244 30.41 14.11 0.96
N PHE A 245 29.98 15.21 1.55
CA PHE A 245 30.77 16.41 1.77
C PHE A 245 31.02 16.58 3.26
N GLU A 246 32.28 16.71 3.62
CA GLU A 246 32.70 17.17 4.94
C GLU A 246 32.77 18.70 4.91
N LEU A 247 31.90 19.34 5.68
CA LEU A 247 31.71 20.78 5.70
C LEU A 247 32.29 21.36 6.99
N TYR A 248 33.11 22.39 6.84
CA TYR A 248 33.74 23.09 7.96
C TYR A 248 33.20 24.52 8.09
N PRO A 249 32.90 25.00 9.31
CA PRO A 249 32.33 26.33 9.48
C PRO A 249 33.26 27.43 8.96
N LEU A 250 32.72 28.36 8.14
CA LEU A 250 33.49 29.50 7.64
C LEU A 250 34.05 30.35 8.77
N LYS A 251 33.34 30.40 9.91
CA LYS A 251 33.81 31.09 11.10
C LYS A 251 35.17 30.58 11.58
N ARG A 252 35.35 29.25 11.58
CA ARG A 252 36.59 28.61 11.97
C ARG A 252 37.67 28.79 10.91
N MET A 253 37.32 28.75 9.63
CA MET A 253 38.29 29.05 8.57
C MET A 253 38.85 30.47 8.70
N ALA A 254 38.00 31.45 8.98
CA ALA A 254 38.43 32.83 9.20
C ALA A 254 39.39 32.95 10.40
N GLU A 255 39.09 32.27 11.52
CA GLU A 255 39.99 32.19 12.68
C GLU A 255 41.35 31.58 12.29
N ILE A 256 41.34 30.50 11.52
CA ILE A 256 42.57 29.84 11.03
C ILE A 256 43.36 30.78 10.13
N PHE A 257 42.71 31.49 9.20
CA PHE A 257 43.38 32.44 8.30
C PHE A 257 43.69 33.80 8.95
N LYS A 258 43.36 33.97 10.24
CA LYS A 258 43.50 35.24 10.97
C LYS A 258 42.80 36.41 10.25
N HIS A 259 41.63 36.12 9.69
CA HIS A 259 40.79 37.09 9.00
C HIS A 259 39.57 37.46 9.85
N GLU A 260 39.22 38.73 9.86
CA GLU A 260 38.06 39.23 10.60
C GLU A 260 36.77 38.94 9.82
N LEU A 261 35.78 38.37 10.50
CA LEU A 261 34.46 38.16 9.90
C LEU A 261 33.60 39.40 10.11
N ARG A 262 33.13 39.98 9.01
CA ARG A 262 32.20 41.11 9.02
C ARG A 262 30.73 40.69 9.08
N ILE A 263 30.45 39.41 8.85
CA ILE A 263 29.09 38.87 8.71
C ILE A 263 28.85 37.83 9.80
N GLU A 264 27.87 38.10 10.66
CA GLU A 264 27.37 37.14 11.64
C GLU A 264 26.48 36.10 10.95
N ARG A 265 26.72 34.82 11.27
CA ARG A 265 26.02 33.68 10.66
C ARG A 265 25.34 32.89 11.76
N MET A 266 24.05 33.13 11.94
CA MET A 266 23.25 32.36 12.87
C MET A 266 22.86 31.01 12.26
N ILE A 267 23.10 29.95 13.03
CA ILE A 267 22.69 28.59 12.70
C ILE A 267 22.04 28.02 13.95
N LYS A 268 20.73 27.81 13.89
CA LYS A 268 19.97 27.08 14.91
C LYS A 268 19.58 25.71 14.35
N GLU A 269 19.72 24.68 15.18
CA GLU A 269 19.13 23.38 14.89
C GLU A 269 17.67 23.35 15.34
N VAL A 270 16.89 22.49 14.69
CA VAL A 270 15.49 22.25 15.05
C VAL A 270 15.42 21.09 16.04
N THR A 271 14.55 21.20 17.04
CA THR A 271 14.36 20.14 18.03
C THR A 271 13.85 18.83 17.44
N ASN A 272 14.29 17.69 18.02
CA ASN A 272 13.84 16.35 17.64
C ASN A 272 12.30 16.19 17.67
N LEU A 273 11.62 16.93 18.55
CA LEU A 273 10.16 16.92 18.63
C LEU A 273 9.52 17.41 17.33
N ILE A 274 9.95 18.58 16.83
CA ILE A 274 9.46 19.14 15.57
C ILE A 274 9.82 18.22 14.41
N MET A 275 11.03 17.66 14.41
CA MET A 275 11.46 16.75 13.35
C MET A 275 10.53 15.53 13.23
N ASN A 276 10.27 14.84 14.34
CA ASN A 276 9.36 13.70 14.36
C ASN A 276 7.94 14.06 13.93
N ARG A 277 7.47 15.28 14.25
CA ARG A 277 6.15 15.76 13.83
C ARG A 277 6.08 16.01 12.32
N ILE A 278 7.10 16.62 11.74
CA ILE A 278 7.21 16.81 10.28
C ILE A 278 7.25 15.44 9.59
N GLU A 279 8.08 14.52 10.09
CA GLU A 279 8.16 13.15 9.55
C GLU A 279 6.78 12.46 9.51
N ASN A 280 6.05 12.53 10.62
CA ASN A 280 4.72 11.94 10.73
C ASN A 280 3.69 12.57 9.78
N ILE A 281 3.76 13.88 9.54
CA ILE A 281 2.87 14.57 8.59
C ILE A 281 3.10 14.07 7.16
N PHE A 282 4.34 13.96 6.72
CA PHE A 282 4.62 13.47 5.37
C PHE A 282 4.23 12.00 5.20
N GLU A 283 4.43 11.15 6.21
CA GLU A 283 3.94 9.76 6.14
C GLU A 283 2.41 9.70 6.04
N GLN A 284 1.70 10.57 6.75
CA GLN A 284 0.24 10.72 6.62
C GLN A 284 -0.18 11.19 5.22
N ILE A 285 0.54 12.15 4.62
CA ILE A 285 0.29 12.60 3.24
C ILE A 285 0.46 11.43 2.27
N ILE A 286 1.55 10.66 2.40
CA ILE A 286 1.83 9.48 1.57
C ILE A 286 0.74 8.42 1.74
N GLN A 287 0.27 8.20 2.98
CA GLN A 287 -0.85 7.29 3.24
C GLN A 287 -2.15 7.79 2.60
N GLY A 288 -2.47 9.07 2.72
CA GLY A 288 -3.66 9.68 2.09
C GLY A 288 -3.63 9.53 0.57
N LYS A 289 -2.48 9.81 -0.06
CA LYS A 289 -2.27 9.59 -1.51
C LYS A 289 -2.48 8.13 -1.92
N ARG A 290 -1.94 7.17 -1.16
CA ARG A 290 -2.16 5.74 -1.40
C ARG A 290 -3.64 5.39 -1.39
N MET A 291 -4.37 5.85 -0.38
CA MET A 291 -5.82 5.62 -0.28
C MET A 291 -6.59 6.21 -1.47
N MET A 292 -6.25 7.44 -1.89
CA MET A 292 -6.86 8.08 -3.04
C MET A 292 -6.58 7.31 -4.34
N ASN A 293 -5.33 6.91 -4.56
CA ASN A 293 -4.93 6.16 -5.75
C ASN A 293 -5.55 4.75 -5.79
N ASP A 294 -5.71 4.10 -4.64
CA ASP A 294 -6.42 2.82 -4.53
C ASP A 294 -7.90 2.97 -4.89
N PHE A 295 -8.54 4.07 -4.45
CA PHE A 295 -9.92 4.37 -4.81
C PHE A 295 -10.07 4.64 -6.32
N LEU A 296 -9.16 5.42 -6.91
CA LEU A 296 -9.12 5.65 -8.36
C LEU A 296 -8.89 4.36 -9.16
N ALA A 297 -7.98 3.49 -8.70
CA ALA A 297 -7.72 2.21 -9.35
C ALA A 297 -8.94 1.29 -9.36
N LYS A 298 -9.84 1.40 -8.36
CA LYS A 298 -11.13 0.68 -8.38
C LYS A 298 -12.12 1.29 -9.38
N ILE A 299 -12.08 2.59 -9.60
CA ILE A 299 -12.98 3.31 -10.52
C ILE A 299 -12.53 3.16 -11.98
N GLU A 300 -11.24 3.03 -12.24
CA GLU A 300 -10.63 3.03 -13.57
C GLU A 300 -11.31 2.06 -14.58
N PRO A 301 -11.59 0.77 -14.26
CA PRO A 301 -12.30 -0.12 -15.19
C PRO A 301 -13.75 0.30 -15.48
N TRP A 302 -14.34 1.10 -14.59
CA TRP A 302 -15.75 1.51 -14.60
C TRP A 302 -15.96 2.89 -15.23
N GLN A 303 -14.91 3.58 -15.66
CA GLN A 303 -15.00 4.97 -16.14
C GLN A 303 -16.01 5.18 -17.27
N GLY A 304 -16.19 4.18 -18.14
CA GLY A 304 -17.17 4.22 -19.23
C GLY A 304 -18.58 3.71 -18.87
N TRP A 305 -18.82 3.39 -17.60
CA TRP A 305 -20.04 2.70 -17.11
C TRP A 305 -20.71 3.43 -15.94
N ILE A 306 -20.11 4.51 -15.46
CA ILE A 306 -20.65 5.40 -14.43
C ILE A 306 -20.66 6.84 -14.95
N SER A 307 -21.29 7.76 -14.22
CA SER A 307 -21.34 9.16 -14.65
C SER A 307 -19.93 9.79 -14.72
N PRO A 308 -19.58 10.48 -15.82
CA PRO A 308 -18.34 11.26 -15.92
C PRO A 308 -18.15 12.24 -14.77
N ASP A 309 -19.22 12.93 -14.36
CA ASP A 309 -19.20 13.92 -13.27
C ASP A 309 -18.70 13.33 -11.95
N TRP A 310 -18.99 12.04 -11.70
CA TRP A 310 -18.56 11.36 -10.48
C TRP A 310 -17.06 11.09 -10.49
N ILE A 311 -16.50 10.79 -11.67
CA ILE A 311 -15.08 10.54 -11.86
C ILE A 311 -14.31 11.86 -11.77
N GLU A 312 -14.84 12.92 -12.37
CA GLU A 312 -14.28 14.27 -12.36
C GLU A 312 -14.06 14.76 -10.92
N VAL A 313 -15.06 14.61 -10.03
CA VAL A 313 -14.93 14.97 -8.61
C VAL A 313 -13.74 14.30 -7.91
N ILE A 314 -13.46 13.03 -8.23
CA ILE A 314 -12.34 12.29 -7.61
C ILE A 314 -11.00 12.70 -8.23
N CYS A 315 -10.96 12.85 -9.55
CA CYS A 315 -9.76 13.29 -10.28
C CYS A 315 -9.35 14.71 -9.87
N ASP A 316 -10.31 15.63 -9.77
CA ASP A 316 -10.08 17.01 -9.32
C ASP A 316 -9.53 17.05 -7.90
N LYS A 317 -10.07 16.21 -7.00
CA LYS A 317 -9.54 16.10 -5.65
C LYS A 317 -8.10 15.60 -5.67
N GLN A 318 -7.78 14.58 -6.46
CA GLN A 318 -6.41 14.07 -6.59
C GLN A 318 -5.46 15.16 -7.09
N ALA A 319 -5.84 15.91 -8.13
CA ALA A 319 -5.05 17.02 -8.67
C ALA A 319 -4.85 18.14 -7.64
N ALA A 320 -5.90 18.51 -6.90
CA ALA A 320 -5.83 19.51 -5.84
C ALA A 320 -4.86 19.10 -4.72
N LEU A 321 -4.82 17.81 -4.34
CA LEU A 321 -3.91 17.30 -3.31
C LEU A 321 -2.43 17.45 -3.71
N VAL A 322 -2.09 17.37 -5.00
CA VAL A 322 -0.72 17.59 -5.48
C VAL A 322 -0.30 19.05 -5.28
N GLY A 323 -1.17 19.99 -5.63
CA GLY A 323 -0.92 21.43 -5.41
C GLY A 323 -0.80 21.78 -3.93
N GLU A 324 -1.67 21.21 -3.09
CA GLU A 324 -1.68 21.45 -1.64
C GLU A 324 -0.46 20.86 -0.92
N GLU A 325 0.05 19.71 -1.38
CA GLU A 325 1.30 19.17 -0.87
C GLU A 325 2.48 20.09 -1.17
N LEU A 326 2.60 20.57 -2.43
CA LEU A 326 3.66 21.52 -2.81
C LEU A 326 3.58 22.79 -1.98
N ARG A 327 2.37 23.33 -1.77
CA ARG A 327 2.14 24.50 -0.91
C ARG A 327 2.60 24.25 0.52
N THR A 328 2.28 23.07 1.07
CA THR A 328 2.69 22.65 2.41
C THR A 328 4.21 22.52 2.51
N GLN A 329 4.86 21.91 1.51
CA GLN A 329 6.32 21.82 1.43
C GLN A 329 6.97 23.20 1.40
N CYS A 330 6.48 24.13 0.58
CA CYS A 330 7.00 25.50 0.53
C CYS A 330 6.87 26.21 1.87
N GLN A 331 5.72 26.11 2.55
CA GLN A 331 5.52 26.72 3.87
C GLN A 331 6.49 26.15 4.92
N LEU A 332 6.66 24.82 4.94
CA LEU A 332 7.62 24.15 5.82
C LEU A 332 9.05 24.57 5.50
N ALA A 333 9.44 24.63 4.23
CA ALA A 333 10.77 25.03 3.78
C ALA A 333 11.13 26.45 4.22
N THR A 334 10.24 27.41 3.97
CA THR A 334 10.45 28.82 4.34
C THR A 334 10.59 28.97 5.85
N LEU A 335 9.69 28.35 6.63
CA LEU A 335 9.72 28.48 8.09
C LEU A 335 10.92 27.75 8.70
N LEU A 336 11.29 26.59 8.14
CA LEU A 336 12.49 25.85 8.53
C LEU A 336 13.76 26.69 8.32
N GLU A 337 13.88 27.37 7.18
CA GLU A 337 14.98 28.30 6.90
C GLU A 337 15.00 29.46 7.90
N GLN A 338 13.86 30.12 8.13
CA GLN A 338 13.75 31.23 9.07
C GLN A 338 14.15 30.82 10.49
N ILE A 339 13.73 29.65 10.97
CA ILE A 339 14.13 29.12 12.28
C ILE A 339 15.64 28.87 12.32
N ARG A 340 16.20 28.24 11.29
CA ARG A 340 17.65 27.96 11.20
C ARG A 340 18.49 29.25 11.14
N CYS A 341 17.98 30.30 10.52
CA CYS A 341 18.54 31.65 10.53
C CYS A 341 18.29 32.40 11.85
N GLY A 342 17.45 31.85 12.75
CA GLY A 342 17.02 32.48 14.00
C GLY A 342 16.10 33.69 13.83
N GLN A 343 15.48 33.83 12.67
CA GLN A 343 14.50 34.87 12.32
C GLN A 343 13.08 34.54 12.81
N ALA A 344 12.78 33.26 13.05
CA ALA A 344 11.51 32.77 13.57
C ALA A 344 11.72 31.86 14.78
N ASP A 345 10.68 31.72 15.61
CA ASP A 345 10.68 30.80 16.76
C ASP A 345 10.08 29.44 16.39
N GLU A 346 10.56 28.38 17.05
CA GLU A 346 10.04 27.03 16.85
C GLU A 346 8.53 26.90 17.12
N LYS A 347 7.94 27.78 17.95
CA LYS A 347 6.48 27.84 18.19
C LYS A 347 5.68 28.10 16.93
N GLU A 348 6.22 28.86 15.97
CA GLU A 348 5.53 29.12 14.70
C GLU A 348 5.42 27.82 13.89
N MET A 349 6.46 26.99 13.91
CA MET A 349 6.44 25.67 13.27
C MET A 349 5.45 24.75 13.99
N VAL A 350 5.41 24.76 15.32
CA VAL A 350 4.40 24.02 16.10
C VAL A 350 2.99 24.39 15.66
N GLN A 351 2.67 25.68 15.54
CA GLN A 351 1.37 26.16 15.08
C GLN A 351 1.03 25.70 13.66
N LEU A 352 2.00 25.78 12.73
CA LEU A 352 1.81 25.29 11.35
C LEU A 352 1.46 23.80 11.33
N LEU A 353 2.19 22.99 12.12
CA LEU A 353 1.98 21.55 12.22
C LEU A 353 0.68 21.18 12.94
N ASP A 354 0.22 21.99 13.91
CA ASP A 354 -1.09 21.80 14.56
C ASP A 354 -2.23 22.06 13.56
N ASN A 355 -2.16 23.18 12.84
CA ASN A 355 -3.15 23.55 11.82
C ASN A 355 -3.24 22.53 10.67
N PHE A 356 -2.12 21.84 10.36
CA PHE A 356 -2.09 20.84 9.30
C PHE A 356 -3.15 19.75 9.50
N ASN A 357 -3.22 19.17 10.70
CA ASN A 357 -4.11 18.02 10.95
C ASN A 357 -5.59 18.38 10.79
N ASP A 358 -5.96 19.59 11.22
CA ASP A 358 -7.35 20.02 11.29
C ASP A 358 -7.86 20.68 10.00
N GLN A 359 -6.99 21.38 9.28
CA GLN A 359 -7.40 22.28 8.18
C GLN A 359 -6.82 21.91 6.82
N ASN A 360 -5.69 21.18 6.77
CA ASN A 360 -5.02 20.94 5.50
C ASN A 360 -5.74 19.85 4.69
N PRO A 361 -6.02 20.08 3.39
CA PRO A 361 -6.66 19.09 2.52
C PRO A 361 -5.87 17.79 2.37
N CYS A 362 -4.54 17.84 2.51
CA CYS A 362 -3.63 16.69 2.44
C CYS A 362 -3.54 15.92 3.76
N SER A 363 -4.16 16.38 4.84
CA SER A 363 -4.19 15.61 6.08
C SER A 363 -4.91 14.29 5.86
N LEU A 364 -4.44 13.24 6.54
CA LEU A 364 -5.04 11.91 6.41
C LEU A 364 -6.54 11.93 6.77
N MET A 365 -6.92 12.76 7.75
CA MET A 365 -8.30 12.92 8.17
C MET A 365 -9.16 13.58 7.08
N SER A 366 -8.65 14.61 6.41
CA SER A 366 -9.32 15.27 5.29
C SER A 366 -9.55 14.30 4.12
N VAL A 367 -8.53 13.51 3.76
CA VAL A 367 -8.64 12.49 2.70
C VAL A 367 -9.63 11.40 3.09
N LYS A 368 -9.56 10.86 4.31
CA LYS A 368 -10.51 9.85 4.81
C LYS A 368 -11.95 10.34 4.79
N ARG A 369 -12.18 11.59 5.18
CA ARG A 369 -13.51 12.22 5.16
C ARG A 369 -14.05 12.31 3.73
N PHE A 370 -13.23 12.82 2.80
CA PHE A 370 -13.61 12.91 1.39
C PHE A 370 -13.94 11.53 0.79
N LEU A 371 -13.11 10.52 1.05
CA LEU A 371 -13.38 9.16 0.57
C LEU A 371 -14.66 8.56 1.18
N LYS A 372 -14.97 8.87 2.44
CA LYS A 372 -16.21 8.46 3.09
C LYS A 372 -17.43 9.14 2.47
N GLU A 373 -17.35 10.44 2.19
CA GLU A 373 -18.41 11.21 1.52
C GLU A 373 -18.69 10.70 0.10
N ASN A 374 -17.68 10.13 -0.55
CA ASN A 374 -17.78 9.55 -1.89
C ASN A 374 -17.87 8.02 -1.92
N ALA A 375 -18.09 7.37 -0.77
CA ALA A 375 -18.15 5.91 -0.66
C ALA A 375 -19.32 5.29 -1.46
N TRP A 376 -20.34 6.10 -1.77
CA TRP A 376 -21.47 5.69 -2.60
C TRP A 376 -21.05 5.32 -4.04
N ILE A 377 -19.94 5.86 -4.56
CA ILE A 377 -19.38 5.46 -5.87
C ILE A 377 -18.88 4.01 -5.81
N ASP A 378 -18.15 3.65 -4.75
CA ASP A 378 -17.67 2.27 -4.53
C ASP A 378 -18.84 1.31 -4.26
N ALA A 379 -19.87 1.75 -3.53
CA ALA A 379 -21.10 0.99 -3.36
C ALA A 379 -21.81 0.75 -4.71
N LYS A 380 -21.89 1.78 -5.57
CA LYS A 380 -22.47 1.65 -6.91
C LYS A 380 -21.68 0.69 -7.78
N ILE A 381 -20.36 0.83 -7.85
CA ILE A 381 -19.47 -0.10 -8.54
C ILE A 381 -19.68 -1.53 -8.01
N THR A 382 -19.77 -1.70 -6.70
CA THR A 382 -20.03 -3.01 -6.08
C THR A 382 -21.37 -3.60 -6.54
N SER A 383 -22.43 -2.79 -6.62
CA SER A 383 -23.74 -3.21 -7.11
C SER A 383 -23.70 -3.62 -8.59
N LEU A 384 -23.07 -2.81 -9.45
CA LEU A 384 -22.91 -3.12 -10.88
C LEU A 384 -22.00 -4.35 -11.13
N SER A 385 -20.99 -4.53 -10.28
CA SER A 385 -20.09 -5.70 -10.32
C SER A 385 -20.79 -7.02 -10.05
N GLN A 386 -22.02 -7.01 -9.53
CA GLN A 386 -22.80 -8.24 -9.38
C GLN A 386 -23.06 -8.91 -10.73
N PHE A 387 -23.06 -8.14 -11.83
CA PHE A 387 -23.33 -8.61 -13.19
C PHE A 387 -22.08 -9.07 -13.96
N ASP A 388 -20.90 -9.03 -13.34
CA ASP A 388 -19.70 -9.68 -13.89
C ASP A 388 -19.94 -11.20 -13.96
N ARG A 389 -19.74 -11.78 -15.14
CA ARG A 389 -20.01 -13.19 -15.45
C ARG A 389 -18.78 -14.05 -15.62
N ARG A 390 -17.59 -13.50 -15.36
CA ARG A 390 -16.37 -14.28 -15.50
C ARG A 390 -16.41 -15.53 -14.60
N PRO A 391 -15.81 -16.64 -15.05
CA PRO A 391 -15.88 -17.91 -14.33
C PRO A 391 -15.38 -17.78 -12.89
N ALA A 392 -15.88 -18.61 -11.99
CA ALA A 392 -15.47 -18.62 -10.58
C ALA A 392 -13.96 -18.87 -10.37
N GLN A 393 -13.23 -19.33 -11.37
CA GLN A 393 -11.77 -19.52 -11.35
C GLN A 393 -11.01 -18.18 -11.43
N GLU A 394 -11.66 -17.09 -11.85
CA GLU A 394 -11.10 -15.73 -11.92
C GLU A 394 -11.46 -14.89 -10.69
N LYS A 395 -11.97 -15.50 -9.60
CA LYS A 395 -12.42 -14.82 -8.37
C LYS A 395 -11.39 -13.90 -7.71
N ASN A 396 -10.10 -14.12 -7.96
CA ASN A 396 -9.03 -13.30 -7.42
C ASN A 396 -8.71 -12.07 -8.29
N GLN A 397 -9.36 -11.91 -9.46
CA GLN A 397 -9.23 -10.72 -10.29
C GLN A 397 -10.25 -9.64 -9.90
N PRO A 398 -9.92 -8.35 -10.08
CA PRO A 398 -10.87 -7.27 -9.88
C PRO A 398 -12.07 -7.43 -10.81
N LYS A 399 -13.29 -7.31 -10.28
CA LYS A 399 -14.52 -7.40 -11.08
C LYS A 399 -14.59 -6.31 -12.15
N GLU A 400 -15.14 -6.65 -13.30
CA GLU A 400 -15.21 -5.79 -14.48
C GLU A 400 -16.66 -5.57 -14.93
N PRO A 401 -16.92 -4.45 -15.63
CA PRO A 401 -18.22 -4.18 -16.19
C PRO A 401 -18.59 -5.18 -17.28
N ASN A 402 -19.84 -5.64 -17.27
CA ASN A 402 -20.36 -6.58 -18.26
C ASN A 402 -21.15 -5.85 -19.36
N PRO A 403 -20.60 -5.70 -20.59
CA PRO A 403 -21.26 -4.98 -21.67
C PRO A 403 -22.51 -5.66 -22.24
N ASP A 404 -22.68 -6.95 -21.97
CA ASP A 404 -23.89 -7.66 -22.38
C ASP A 404 -25.06 -7.37 -21.44
N MET A 405 -24.80 -6.91 -20.21
CA MET A 405 -25.84 -6.64 -19.21
C MET A 405 -26.04 -5.16 -18.95
N LEU A 406 -24.95 -4.43 -18.83
CA LEU A 406 -24.94 -3.01 -18.54
C LEU A 406 -25.05 -2.22 -19.85
N LEU A 407 -25.62 -1.04 -19.76
CA LEU A 407 -25.65 -0.07 -20.85
C LEU A 407 -24.71 1.08 -20.48
N LYS A 408 -24.04 1.67 -21.48
CA LYS A 408 -23.26 2.91 -21.31
C LYS A 408 -24.14 4.15 -21.46
N HIS A 409 -25.11 4.06 -22.37
CA HIS A 409 -26.01 5.16 -22.71
C HIS A 409 -27.42 4.60 -22.92
N LEU A 410 -28.41 5.28 -22.35
CA LEU A 410 -29.82 5.00 -22.54
C LEU A 410 -30.61 6.30 -22.41
N THR A 411 -31.32 6.66 -23.47
CA THR A 411 -32.17 7.87 -23.50
C THR A 411 -33.65 7.53 -23.36
N SER A 412 -34.08 6.37 -23.85
CA SER A 412 -35.48 5.93 -23.84
C SER A 412 -35.56 4.42 -23.73
N ILE A 413 -36.31 3.94 -22.72
CA ILE A 413 -36.60 2.51 -22.55
C ILE A 413 -37.47 1.99 -23.69
N ASN A 414 -38.41 2.80 -24.19
CA ASN A 414 -39.32 2.38 -25.24
C ASN A 414 -38.57 2.21 -26.57
N ASP A 415 -37.69 3.15 -26.92
CA ASP A 415 -36.90 3.07 -28.15
C ASP A 415 -35.95 1.87 -28.08
N PHE A 416 -35.36 1.61 -26.90
CA PHE A 416 -34.57 0.41 -26.67
C PHE A 416 -35.39 -0.87 -26.94
N ILE A 417 -36.60 -0.98 -26.39
CA ILE A 417 -37.48 -2.13 -26.60
C ILE A 417 -37.87 -2.28 -28.08
N LEU A 418 -38.15 -1.17 -28.77
CA LEU A 418 -38.52 -1.18 -30.20
C LEU A 418 -37.35 -1.61 -31.09
N ASN A 419 -36.12 -1.24 -30.76
CA ASN A 419 -34.92 -1.71 -31.47
C ASN A 419 -34.74 -3.23 -31.40
N TYR A 420 -35.37 -3.87 -30.41
CA TYR A 420 -35.35 -5.32 -30.20
C TYR A 420 -36.76 -5.93 -30.34
N TYR A 421 -37.52 -5.45 -31.32
CA TYR A 421 -38.93 -5.82 -31.53
C TYR A 421 -39.17 -7.34 -31.61
N ASP A 422 -38.30 -8.07 -32.33
CA ASP A 422 -38.42 -9.53 -32.54
C ASP A 422 -37.88 -10.37 -31.38
N ASN A 423 -37.40 -9.73 -30.31
CA ASN A 423 -36.82 -10.37 -29.15
C ASN A 423 -37.77 -10.33 -27.94
N ASP A 424 -37.62 -11.31 -27.06
CA ASP A 424 -38.16 -11.25 -25.71
C ASP A 424 -37.15 -10.50 -24.82
N VAL A 425 -37.52 -9.33 -24.32
CA VAL A 425 -36.61 -8.42 -23.61
C VAL A 425 -36.95 -8.41 -22.11
N TYR A 426 -35.98 -8.75 -21.27
CA TYR A 426 -36.05 -8.68 -19.82
C TYR A 426 -35.19 -7.54 -19.30
N LEU A 427 -35.83 -6.60 -18.61
CA LEU A 427 -35.20 -5.41 -18.05
C LEU A 427 -35.23 -5.49 -16.52
N LEU A 428 -34.07 -5.60 -15.88
CA LEU A 428 -33.94 -5.46 -14.43
C LEU A 428 -33.72 -3.99 -14.10
N HIS A 429 -34.67 -3.38 -13.40
CA HIS A 429 -34.61 -1.98 -12.98
C HIS A 429 -33.94 -1.88 -11.62
N ILE A 430 -32.89 -1.08 -11.53
CA ILE A 430 -32.06 -0.94 -10.34
C ILE A 430 -31.84 0.52 -9.93
N SER A 431 -31.58 0.72 -8.65
CA SER A 431 -31.12 1.99 -8.05
C SER A 431 -30.54 1.67 -6.68
N THR A 432 -29.50 2.39 -6.30
CA THR A 432 -28.81 2.29 -5.01
C THR A 432 -29.77 2.58 -3.86
N ASP A 433 -30.65 3.58 -4.01
CA ASP A 433 -31.66 3.92 -3.02
C ASP A 433 -32.69 2.78 -2.82
N TRP A 434 -33.04 2.03 -3.88
CA TRP A 434 -33.92 0.87 -3.74
C TRP A 434 -33.23 -0.32 -3.07
N GLU A 435 -31.94 -0.51 -3.33
CA GLU A 435 -31.12 -1.52 -2.66
C GLU A 435 -31.03 -1.22 -1.16
N GLU A 436 -30.78 0.03 -0.78
CA GLU A 436 -30.71 0.45 0.62
C GLU A 436 -32.05 0.31 1.35
N ARG A 437 -33.15 0.76 0.73
CA ARG A 437 -34.50 0.69 1.32
C ARG A 437 -35.01 -0.74 1.45
N ASN A 438 -34.65 -1.65 0.54
CA ASN A 438 -35.14 -3.05 0.58
C ASN A 438 -34.15 -4.05 -0.04
N ARG A 439 -33.06 -4.34 0.69
CA ARG A 439 -32.05 -5.35 0.29
C ARG A 439 -32.63 -6.73 0.02
N ALA A 440 -33.66 -7.14 0.76
CA ALA A 440 -34.29 -8.45 0.57
C ALA A 440 -34.95 -8.56 -0.81
N ASN A 441 -35.69 -7.52 -1.23
CA ASN A 441 -36.24 -7.47 -2.58
C ASN A 441 -35.15 -7.39 -3.64
N TRP A 442 -34.11 -6.57 -3.42
CA TRP A 442 -32.97 -6.48 -4.33
C TRP A 442 -32.36 -7.86 -4.67
N TYR A 443 -31.92 -8.61 -3.65
CA TYR A 443 -31.33 -9.93 -3.86
C TYR A 443 -32.32 -10.94 -4.43
N LYS A 444 -33.60 -10.83 -4.08
CA LYS A 444 -34.67 -11.65 -4.67
C LYS A 444 -34.78 -11.41 -6.18
N GLN A 445 -34.90 -10.15 -6.62
CA GLN A 445 -35.01 -9.82 -8.05
C GLN A 445 -33.74 -10.20 -8.80
N LEU A 446 -32.55 -9.93 -8.22
CA LEU A 446 -31.27 -10.32 -8.80
C LEU A 446 -31.19 -11.84 -9.02
N ARG A 447 -31.56 -12.64 -8.03
CA ARG A 447 -31.60 -14.11 -8.15
C ARG A 447 -32.60 -14.56 -9.20
N CYS A 448 -33.78 -13.95 -9.26
CA CYS A 448 -34.79 -14.26 -10.26
C CYS A 448 -34.31 -13.93 -11.68
N PHE A 449 -33.67 -12.78 -11.86
CA PHE A 449 -33.06 -12.37 -13.12
C PHE A 449 -32.02 -13.39 -13.59
N TYR A 450 -31.14 -13.85 -12.70
CA TYR A 450 -30.17 -14.91 -13.03
C TYR A 450 -30.81 -16.25 -13.39
N ASN A 451 -31.86 -16.64 -12.68
CA ASN A 451 -32.56 -17.90 -12.99
C ASN A 451 -33.27 -17.82 -14.35
N LEU A 452 -33.87 -16.68 -14.69
CA LEU A 452 -34.50 -16.47 -16.00
C LEU A 452 -33.48 -16.58 -17.13
N GLN A 453 -32.31 -15.98 -16.93
CA GLN A 453 -31.23 -16.06 -17.89
C GLN A 453 -30.76 -17.50 -18.10
N LYS A 454 -30.48 -18.24 -17.01
CA LYS A 454 -30.06 -19.66 -17.11
C LYS A 454 -31.12 -20.52 -17.80
N ALA A 455 -32.40 -20.26 -17.52
CA ALA A 455 -33.49 -20.95 -18.19
C ALA A 455 -33.50 -20.63 -19.69
N ALA A 456 -33.33 -19.36 -20.09
CA ALA A 456 -33.26 -18.96 -21.49
C ALA A 456 -32.08 -19.59 -22.25
N GLU A 457 -30.91 -19.72 -21.60
CA GLU A 457 -29.71 -20.36 -22.17
C GLU A 457 -29.91 -21.86 -22.44
N SER A 458 -30.78 -22.54 -21.67
CA SER A 458 -31.06 -23.97 -21.81
C SER A 458 -32.03 -24.32 -22.94
N ILE A 459 -32.69 -23.33 -23.56
CA ILE A 459 -33.69 -23.52 -24.61
C ILE A 459 -33.08 -23.15 -25.97
N ALA A 460 -33.35 -23.93 -27.02
CA ALA A 460 -32.79 -23.74 -28.37
C ALA A 460 -33.10 -22.35 -29.01
N GLU A 461 -34.06 -21.61 -28.44
CA GLU A 461 -34.46 -20.24 -28.81
C GLU A 461 -33.64 -19.14 -28.11
N ALA A 462 -32.57 -19.48 -27.37
CA ALA A 462 -31.69 -18.53 -26.65
C ALA A 462 -31.25 -17.30 -27.49
N LYS A 463 -31.20 -17.43 -28.83
CA LYS A 463 -30.87 -16.33 -29.75
C LYS A 463 -31.92 -15.21 -29.84
N LYS A 464 -33.12 -15.36 -29.25
CA LYS A 464 -34.18 -14.34 -29.27
C LYS A 464 -34.42 -13.63 -27.94
N THR A 465 -33.68 -13.95 -26.87
CA THR A 465 -33.91 -13.32 -25.56
C THR A 465 -32.80 -12.34 -25.20
N ILE A 466 -33.18 -11.15 -24.72
CA ILE A 466 -32.25 -10.08 -24.35
C ILE A 466 -32.44 -9.73 -22.88
N PHE A 467 -31.36 -9.72 -22.12
CA PHE A 467 -31.33 -9.31 -20.72
C PHE A 467 -30.55 -8.00 -20.60
N ARG A 468 -31.11 -6.99 -19.95
CA ARG A 468 -30.40 -5.75 -19.63
C ARG A 468 -30.75 -5.23 -18.24
N VAL A 469 -29.81 -4.48 -17.69
CA VAL A 469 -29.94 -3.78 -16.42
C VAL A 469 -30.14 -2.29 -16.71
N ILE A 470 -31.21 -1.73 -16.17
CA ILE A 470 -31.53 -0.30 -16.27
C ILE A 470 -31.26 0.35 -14.90
N ASP A 471 -30.21 1.16 -14.83
CA ASP A 471 -29.82 1.85 -13.61
C ASP A 471 -30.39 3.27 -13.56
N HIS A 472 -31.32 3.51 -12.62
CA HIS A 472 -32.04 4.77 -12.48
C HIS A 472 -31.28 5.85 -11.71
N ASP A 473 -30.02 5.59 -11.32
CA ASP A 473 -29.11 6.60 -10.79
C ASP A 473 -28.12 7.07 -11.87
N LEU A 474 -27.87 6.24 -12.90
CA LEU A 474 -27.10 6.62 -14.09
C LEU A 474 -27.96 7.28 -15.16
N TYR A 475 -29.23 6.90 -15.26
CA TYR A 475 -30.19 7.41 -16.25
C TYR A 475 -31.34 8.14 -15.56
N THR A 476 -31.08 9.35 -15.07
CA THR A 476 -32.02 10.12 -14.26
C THR A 476 -33.23 10.65 -15.02
N ASP A 477 -33.10 10.85 -16.33
CA ASP A 477 -34.11 11.52 -17.16
C ASP A 477 -35.12 10.55 -17.80
N LEU A 478 -35.18 9.30 -17.33
CA LEU A 478 -36.10 8.29 -17.86
C LEU A 478 -37.54 8.52 -17.35
N ASP A 479 -38.49 8.70 -18.28
CA ASP A 479 -39.90 9.02 -18.02
C ASP A 479 -40.71 7.95 -17.24
N ALA A 480 -40.11 6.80 -16.90
CA ALA A 480 -40.81 5.65 -16.30
C ALA A 480 -39.98 4.95 -15.21
N LYS A 481 -39.69 5.66 -14.12
CA LYS A 481 -38.98 5.14 -12.95
C LYS A 481 -39.93 4.37 -12.01
N PRO A 482 -39.70 3.07 -11.76
CA PRO A 482 -40.46 2.32 -10.76
C PRO A 482 -40.09 2.77 -9.33
N ASN A 483 -40.87 2.36 -8.33
CA ASN A 483 -40.62 2.73 -6.92
C ASN A 483 -39.72 1.74 -6.15
N MET A 484 -39.31 0.65 -6.80
CA MET A 484 -38.49 -0.42 -6.22
C MET A 484 -37.79 -1.21 -7.32
N CYS A 485 -36.81 -2.04 -6.94
CA CYS A 485 -36.18 -3.00 -7.85
C CYS A 485 -37.22 -4.01 -8.38
N VAL A 486 -37.34 -4.12 -9.70
CA VAL A 486 -38.33 -4.95 -10.40
C VAL A 486 -37.79 -5.44 -11.74
N ILE A 487 -38.35 -6.55 -12.23
CA ILE A 487 -38.11 -7.05 -13.58
C ILE A 487 -39.34 -6.77 -14.44
N TYR A 488 -39.14 -6.07 -15.56
CA TYR A 488 -40.14 -5.95 -16.62
C TYR A 488 -39.80 -6.86 -17.80
N HIS A 489 -40.84 -7.33 -18.47
CA HIS A 489 -40.72 -8.15 -19.68
C HIS A 489 -41.40 -7.42 -20.83
N ALA A 490 -40.76 -7.39 -22.00
CA ALA A 490 -41.33 -6.83 -23.21
C ALA A 490 -41.28 -7.84 -24.35
N ARG A 491 -42.35 -7.89 -25.14
CA ARG A 491 -42.48 -8.78 -26.29
C ARG A 491 -43.18 -8.06 -27.43
N ARG A 492 -42.63 -8.13 -28.64
CA ARG A 492 -43.16 -7.43 -29.84
C ARG A 492 -43.33 -5.93 -29.59
N GLY A 493 -42.31 -5.30 -29.01
CA GLY A 493 -42.31 -3.86 -28.75
C GLY A 493 -43.17 -3.41 -27.55
N ILE A 494 -43.90 -4.31 -26.88
CA ILE A 494 -44.84 -3.94 -25.81
C ILE A 494 -44.27 -4.36 -24.45
N LYS A 495 -44.00 -3.39 -23.57
CA LYS A 495 -43.61 -3.61 -22.17
C LYS A 495 -44.80 -4.06 -21.32
N SER A 496 -44.58 -5.02 -20.41
CA SER A 496 -45.58 -5.42 -19.43
C SER A 496 -45.98 -4.24 -18.52
N LYS A 497 -47.27 -4.13 -18.19
CA LYS A 497 -47.78 -3.15 -17.22
C LYS A 497 -47.39 -3.53 -15.79
N ASP A 498 -47.45 -4.82 -15.50
CA ASP A 498 -47.14 -5.39 -14.21
C ASP A 498 -45.71 -5.92 -14.17
N ASP A 499 -45.13 -6.02 -12.97
CA ASP A 499 -43.84 -6.67 -12.79
C ASP A 499 -43.93 -8.17 -13.18
N TYR A 500 -42.81 -8.74 -13.60
CA TYR A 500 -42.79 -10.13 -14.09
C TYR A 500 -43.34 -11.12 -13.03
N HIS A 501 -43.10 -10.86 -11.74
CA HIS A 501 -43.57 -11.72 -10.66
C HIS A 501 -45.08 -11.69 -10.43
N SER A 502 -45.73 -10.53 -10.53
CA SER A 502 -47.18 -10.41 -10.39
C SER A 502 -47.89 -11.01 -11.60
N SER A 503 -47.32 -10.88 -12.80
CA SER A 503 -47.87 -11.53 -14.00
C SER A 503 -47.86 -13.07 -13.92
N LEU A 504 -46.84 -13.68 -13.31
CA LEU A 504 -46.76 -15.13 -13.01
C LEU A 504 -47.80 -15.59 -11.96
N LYS A 505 -48.07 -14.75 -10.96
CA LYS A 505 -49.10 -15.01 -9.94
C LYS A 505 -50.53 -14.88 -10.52
N LEU A 506 -50.70 -14.05 -11.54
CA LEU A 506 -51.98 -13.88 -12.24
C LEU A 506 -52.26 -15.03 -13.21
N THR A 507 -51.26 -15.58 -13.90
CA THR A 507 -51.43 -16.74 -14.79
C THR A 507 -51.73 -18.03 -14.04
N THR A 508 -51.14 -18.21 -12.85
CA THR A 508 -51.43 -19.36 -11.97
C THR A 508 -52.82 -19.34 -11.34
N LYS A 509 -53.49 -18.18 -11.27
CA LYS A 509 -54.89 -18.04 -10.82
C LYS A 509 -55.94 -18.21 -11.93
N LYS A 510 -55.54 -18.38 -13.20
CA LYS A 510 -56.44 -18.45 -14.37
C LYS A 510 -56.40 -19.79 -15.12
N ALA A 511 -55.88 -20.85 -14.49
CA ALA A 511 -55.82 -22.19 -15.08
C ALA A 511 -56.95 -23.11 -14.57
N ASP A 512 -58.19 -22.64 -14.62
CA ASP A 512 -59.39 -23.50 -14.54
C ASP A 512 -60.11 -23.40 -15.89
N GLY A 513 -59.80 -24.32 -16.81
CA GLY A 513 -60.58 -24.51 -18.05
C GLY A 513 -59.80 -24.52 -19.37
N CYS A 514 -58.89 -25.48 -19.55
CA CYS A 514 -58.75 -26.28 -20.78
C CYS A 514 -57.57 -27.24 -20.63
N GLY A 515 -57.79 -28.50 -21.00
CA GLY A 515 -56.87 -29.60 -20.76
C GLY A 515 -55.62 -29.60 -21.65
N GLY A 516 -54.61 -30.33 -21.18
CA GLY A 516 -53.65 -31.01 -22.03
C GLY A 516 -52.28 -30.33 -22.22
N ASN A 517 -51.34 -30.77 -21.38
CA ASN A 517 -49.90 -30.94 -21.66
C ASN A 517 -49.01 -29.70 -21.90
N ALA A 518 -48.33 -29.27 -20.83
CA ALA A 518 -46.86 -29.16 -20.75
C ALA A 518 -46.43 -28.26 -19.57
N CYS A 519 -46.70 -28.68 -18.32
CA CYS A 519 -46.13 -28.02 -17.14
C CYS A 519 -46.02 -28.98 -15.94
N VAL A 520 -45.45 -30.18 -16.15
CA VAL A 520 -44.91 -31.00 -15.05
C VAL A 520 -43.70 -31.77 -15.56
N ALA A 521 -42.52 -31.17 -15.48
CA ALA A 521 -41.25 -31.90 -15.61
C ALA A 521 -40.09 -31.13 -14.94
N CYS A 522 -40.22 -30.86 -13.64
CA CYS A 522 -39.04 -30.73 -12.77
C CYS A 522 -39.36 -31.46 -11.47
N GLY A 523 -38.98 -32.74 -11.40
CA GLY A 523 -39.19 -33.61 -10.24
C GLY A 523 -38.31 -33.30 -9.03
N LYS A 524 -38.22 -32.03 -8.62
CA LYS A 524 -37.46 -31.59 -7.42
C LYS A 524 -38.19 -30.55 -6.56
N CYS A 525 -39.52 -30.50 -6.62
CA CYS A 525 -40.34 -29.61 -5.78
C CYS A 525 -41.38 -30.38 -4.96
N ARG A 526 -40.96 -31.40 -4.19
CA ARG A 526 -41.85 -32.17 -3.29
C ARG A 526 -41.62 -31.96 -1.79
N ASP A 527 -40.89 -30.93 -1.38
CA ASP A 527 -40.48 -30.79 0.05
C ASP A 527 -41.06 -29.56 0.76
N TRP A 528 -42.10 -28.92 0.22
CA TRP A 528 -42.69 -27.72 0.81
C TRP A 528 -44.20 -27.86 0.94
N SER A 529 -44.71 -27.62 2.14
CA SER A 529 -46.15 -27.53 2.44
C SER A 529 -46.51 -26.10 2.83
N LEU A 530 -47.68 -25.64 2.37
CA LEU A 530 -48.21 -24.32 2.67
C LEU A 530 -48.93 -24.36 4.02
N ASP A 531 -48.48 -23.55 4.97
CA ASP A 531 -49.21 -23.35 6.23
C ASP A 531 -50.45 -22.47 5.98
N LYS A 532 -51.62 -23.04 6.23
CA LYS A 532 -52.92 -22.40 5.93
C LYS A 532 -53.28 -21.26 6.88
N GLN A 533 -52.59 -21.09 8.02
CA GLN A 533 -52.84 -19.96 8.93
C GLN A 533 -51.96 -18.73 8.63
N THR A 534 -50.72 -18.95 8.19
CA THR A 534 -49.73 -17.88 7.99
C THR A 534 -49.47 -17.55 6.51
N ASN A 535 -49.90 -18.42 5.60
CA ASN A 535 -49.74 -18.31 4.15
C ASN A 535 -48.27 -18.26 3.70
N GLU A 536 -47.38 -18.90 4.48
CA GLU A 536 -45.96 -19.09 4.16
C GLU A 536 -45.67 -20.58 3.84
N TRP A 537 -44.62 -20.81 3.07
CA TRP A 537 -44.18 -22.16 2.68
C TRP A 537 -43.15 -22.68 3.68
N ILE A 538 -43.38 -23.87 4.25
CA ILE A 538 -42.51 -24.49 5.27
C ILE A 538 -41.96 -25.81 4.75
N ARG A 539 -40.69 -26.10 5.06
CA ARG A 539 -39.97 -27.33 4.68
C ARG A 539 -40.14 -28.40 5.77
N ALA A 540 -40.45 -29.65 5.41
CA ALA A 540 -40.52 -30.76 6.38
C ALA A 540 -39.11 -31.12 6.91
N PRO A 541 -38.93 -31.38 8.22
CA PRO A 541 -37.61 -31.65 8.78
C PRO A 541 -37.15 -33.10 8.55
N ASP A 542 -35.98 -33.28 7.92
CA ASP A 542 -35.28 -34.56 7.81
C ASP A 542 -34.44 -34.82 9.07
N ALA A 543 -34.80 -35.85 9.85
CA ALA A 543 -34.17 -36.20 11.13
C ALA A 543 -32.75 -36.83 11.01
N THR A 544 -32.23 -37.00 9.81
CA THR A 544 -30.91 -37.62 9.55
C THR A 544 -29.76 -36.63 9.47
N CYS A 545 -30.02 -35.34 9.21
CA CYS A 545 -28.97 -34.35 8.98
C CYS A 545 -28.28 -33.84 10.28
N THR A 546 -28.98 -33.90 11.41
CA THR A 546 -28.47 -33.42 12.70
C THR A 546 -27.44 -34.36 13.34
N ALA A 547 -27.53 -35.67 13.10
CA ALA A 547 -26.58 -36.64 13.62
C ALA A 547 -25.22 -36.59 12.90
N ASP A 548 -25.23 -36.36 11.59
CA ASP A 548 -24.02 -36.29 10.76
C ASP A 548 -23.23 -34.99 11.01
N ILE A 549 -23.91 -33.89 11.31
CA ILE A 549 -23.28 -32.60 11.65
C ILE A 549 -22.62 -32.67 13.03
N VAL A 550 -23.24 -33.36 14.00
CA VAL A 550 -22.67 -33.56 15.34
C VAL A 550 -21.46 -34.50 15.27
N ALA A 551 -21.49 -35.54 14.44
CA ALA A 551 -20.33 -36.41 14.22
C ALA A 551 -19.15 -35.65 13.58
N ALA A 552 -19.42 -34.83 12.55
CA ALA A 552 -18.38 -34.03 11.89
C ALA A 552 -17.77 -32.96 12.82
N ALA A 553 -18.55 -32.36 13.72
CA ALA A 553 -18.05 -31.39 14.69
C ALA A 553 -17.17 -32.04 15.78
N VAL A 554 -17.47 -33.28 16.18
CA VAL A 554 -16.66 -34.06 17.13
C VAL A 554 -15.32 -34.47 16.51
N ASP A 555 -15.30 -34.84 15.23
CA ASP A 555 -14.06 -35.19 14.52
C ASP A 555 -13.14 -33.98 14.31
N VAL A 556 -13.70 -32.81 13.99
CA VAL A 556 -12.93 -31.56 13.85
C VAL A 556 -12.36 -31.12 15.21
N ALA A 557 -13.13 -31.26 16.30
CA ALA A 557 -12.64 -30.94 17.64
C ALA A 557 -11.52 -31.89 18.10
N ALA A 558 -11.59 -33.18 17.74
CA ALA A 558 -10.55 -34.16 18.03
C ALA A 558 -9.25 -33.89 17.24
N ASP A 559 -9.35 -33.49 15.97
CA ASP A 559 -8.19 -33.15 15.13
C ASP A 559 -7.49 -31.86 15.60
N VAL A 560 -8.26 -30.85 16.02
CA VAL A 560 -7.72 -29.61 16.61
C VAL A 560 -7.02 -29.88 17.95
N ALA A 561 -7.58 -30.76 18.79
CA ALA A 561 -6.95 -31.17 20.05
C ALA A 561 -5.64 -31.96 19.83
N ALA A 562 -5.60 -32.83 18.82
CA ALA A 562 -4.40 -33.57 18.44
C ALA A 562 -3.28 -32.65 17.92
N ARG A 563 -3.63 -31.66 17.10
CA ARG A 563 -2.68 -30.66 16.56
C ARG A 563 -2.16 -29.72 17.65
N ALA A 564 -2.98 -29.34 18.62
CA ALA A 564 -2.56 -28.54 19.78
C ALA A 564 -1.64 -29.32 20.75
N SER A 565 -1.86 -30.63 20.89
CA SER A 565 -0.98 -31.54 21.66
C SER A 565 0.39 -31.72 21.00
N ALA A 566 0.46 -31.73 19.68
CA ALA A 566 1.72 -31.84 18.93
C ALA A 566 2.56 -30.55 18.95
N ALA A 567 1.93 -29.39 19.18
CA ALA A 567 2.60 -28.09 19.09
C ALA A 567 3.17 -27.54 20.41
N SER A 568 2.76 -28.04 21.59
CA SER A 568 3.02 -27.32 22.87
C SER A 568 3.82 -28.06 23.93
N GLY A 569 4.06 -29.37 23.84
CA GLY A 569 4.91 -30.11 24.78
C GLY A 569 4.54 -30.03 26.28
N ASN A 570 3.39 -29.43 26.65
CA ASN A 570 3.06 -29.11 28.03
C ASN A 570 1.58 -29.42 28.33
N ALA A 571 1.35 -30.53 29.02
CA ALA A 571 0.03 -31.15 29.23
C ALA A 571 -0.98 -30.27 29.99
N TYR A 572 -0.52 -29.24 30.71
CA TYR A 572 -1.37 -28.34 31.49
C TYR A 572 -2.20 -27.38 30.61
N MET A 573 -1.65 -26.92 29.48
CA MET A 573 -2.32 -26.03 28.52
C MET A 573 -3.40 -26.78 27.71
N ALA A 574 -3.13 -28.04 27.35
CA ALA A 574 -4.08 -28.89 26.64
C ALA A 574 -5.33 -29.17 27.49
N ALA A 575 -5.16 -29.40 28.80
CA ALA A 575 -6.28 -29.61 29.72
C ALA A 575 -7.15 -28.35 29.90
N ALA A 576 -6.55 -27.16 29.94
CA ALA A 576 -7.28 -25.89 30.04
C ALA A 576 -8.07 -25.56 28.77
N SER A 577 -7.48 -25.82 27.59
CA SER A 577 -8.14 -25.61 26.30
C SER A 577 -9.30 -26.59 26.08
N ALA A 578 -9.14 -27.87 26.45
CA ALA A 578 -10.20 -28.87 26.38
C ALA A 578 -11.37 -28.55 27.35
N ARG A 579 -11.07 -28.01 28.54
CA ARG A 579 -12.09 -27.60 29.52
C ARG A 579 -12.91 -26.40 29.03
N ASN A 580 -12.27 -25.43 28.37
CA ASN A 580 -12.95 -24.27 27.79
C ASN A 580 -13.78 -24.66 26.55
N ALA A 581 -13.29 -25.57 25.71
CA ALA A 581 -14.06 -26.12 24.59
C ALA A 581 -15.30 -26.88 25.06
N ALA A 582 -15.19 -27.67 26.14
CA ALA A 582 -16.32 -28.38 26.74
C ALA A 582 -17.35 -27.43 27.38
N ILE A 583 -16.92 -26.30 27.96
CA ILE A 583 -17.83 -25.25 28.48
C ILE A 583 -18.56 -24.54 27.35
N CYS A 584 -17.88 -24.25 26.23
CA CYS A 584 -18.51 -23.68 25.03
C CYS A 584 -19.55 -24.63 24.39
N ALA A 585 -19.24 -25.93 24.29
CA ALA A 585 -20.18 -26.93 23.78
C ALA A 585 -21.42 -27.12 24.69
N ARG A 586 -21.25 -26.96 26.01
CA ARG A 586 -22.35 -27.02 26.99
C ARG A 586 -23.23 -25.77 26.96
N ASN A 587 -22.66 -24.61 26.65
CA ASN A 587 -23.42 -23.38 26.48
C ASN A 587 -24.18 -23.37 25.14
N ALA A 588 -23.62 -23.94 24.07
CA ALA A 588 -24.30 -24.10 22.79
C ALA A 588 -25.57 -24.99 22.88
N THR A 589 -25.51 -26.06 23.68
CA THR A 589 -26.68 -26.95 23.92
C THR A 589 -27.75 -26.31 24.82
N TYR A 590 -27.40 -25.36 25.69
CA TYR A 590 -28.37 -24.61 26.52
C TYR A 590 -29.12 -23.54 25.71
N PHE A 591 -28.51 -22.99 24.65
CA PHE A 591 -29.14 -22.02 23.75
C PHE A 591 -30.13 -22.68 22.76
N ASP A 592 -29.97 -23.97 22.46
CA ASP A 592 -30.84 -24.70 21.52
C ASP A 592 -32.23 -25.02 22.12
N VAL A 593 -32.36 -25.14 23.44
CA VAL A 593 -33.66 -25.41 24.10
C VAL A 593 -34.55 -24.16 24.15
N ALA A 594 -33.98 -22.96 24.01
CA ALA A 594 -34.73 -21.69 24.04
C ALA A 594 -35.18 -21.20 22.64
N ALA A 595 -34.74 -21.82 21.55
CA ALA A 595 -34.85 -21.30 20.18
C ALA A 595 -35.84 -22.08 19.27
N ILE A 596 -36.92 -22.64 19.82
CA ILE A 596 -37.94 -23.38 19.04
C ILE A 596 -38.85 -22.43 18.19
N HIS A 597 -38.64 -21.12 18.23
CA HIS A 597 -39.42 -20.17 17.42
C HIS A 597 -38.54 -19.30 16.51
N THR A 598 -38.60 -19.62 15.21
CA THR A 598 -38.18 -18.89 13.99
C THR A 598 -36.84 -19.27 13.33
N PRO A 599 -36.78 -19.49 12.00
CA PRO A 599 -35.60 -20.06 11.31
C PRO A 599 -34.51 -19.03 10.90
N ASN A 600 -34.81 -17.73 10.94
CA ASN A 600 -33.87 -16.69 10.48
C ASN A 600 -32.79 -16.32 11.50
N THR A 601 -32.94 -16.71 12.76
CA THR A 601 -31.97 -16.48 13.83
C THR A 601 -30.83 -17.52 13.79
N PHE A 602 -31.07 -18.71 13.25
CA PHE A 602 -30.09 -19.82 13.25
C PHE A 602 -28.86 -19.55 12.37
N ALA A 603 -29.05 -18.98 11.17
CA ALA A 603 -27.96 -18.65 10.26
C ALA A 603 -27.11 -17.45 10.73
N ILE A 604 -27.73 -16.50 11.43
CA ILE A 604 -27.05 -15.32 11.98
C ILE A 604 -26.24 -15.72 13.23
N HIS A 605 -26.78 -16.59 14.08
CA HIS A 605 -26.08 -17.07 15.27
C HIS A 605 -24.97 -18.09 14.96
N ALA A 606 -25.11 -18.93 13.93
CA ALA A 606 -24.04 -19.82 13.46
C ALA A 606 -22.86 -19.05 12.86
N ASN A 607 -23.12 -18.00 12.07
CA ASN A 607 -22.07 -17.11 11.56
C ASN A 607 -21.40 -16.32 12.69
N ASN A 608 -22.16 -15.87 13.68
CA ASN A 608 -21.59 -15.18 14.84
C ASN A 608 -20.75 -16.14 15.71
N ALA A 609 -21.18 -17.39 15.91
CA ALA A 609 -20.40 -18.39 16.64
C ALA A 609 -19.09 -18.76 15.91
N ALA A 610 -19.11 -18.87 14.58
CA ALA A 610 -17.92 -19.08 13.77
C ALA A 610 -16.96 -17.87 13.83
N ASN A 611 -17.50 -16.64 13.74
CA ASN A 611 -16.70 -15.41 13.87
C ASN A 611 -16.13 -15.22 15.29
N TYR A 612 -16.85 -15.61 16.34
CA TYR A 612 -16.34 -15.59 17.70
C TYR A 612 -15.28 -16.67 17.95
N ALA A 613 -15.41 -17.84 17.33
CA ALA A 613 -14.39 -18.90 17.37
C ALA A 613 -13.11 -18.48 16.62
N ASP A 614 -13.24 -17.84 15.45
CA ASP A 614 -12.10 -17.27 14.71
C ASP A 614 -11.45 -16.11 15.46
N HIS A 615 -12.22 -15.22 16.09
CA HIS A 615 -11.66 -14.16 16.92
C HIS A 615 -10.96 -14.71 18.18
N ALA A 616 -11.49 -15.77 18.81
CA ALA A 616 -10.85 -16.43 19.94
C ALA A 616 -9.57 -17.19 19.53
N ALA A 617 -9.58 -17.83 18.36
CA ALA A 617 -8.41 -18.49 17.79
C ALA A 617 -7.31 -17.48 17.40
N ASN A 618 -7.71 -16.35 16.80
CA ASN A 618 -6.79 -15.27 16.45
C ASN A 618 -6.26 -14.53 17.68
N ALA A 619 -7.07 -14.36 18.74
CA ALA A 619 -6.61 -13.81 20.02
C ALA A 619 -5.67 -14.77 20.76
N ALA A 620 -5.91 -16.08 20.69
CA ALA A 620 -5.01 -17.10 21.23
C ALA A 620 -3.69 -17.20 20.44
N ALA A 621 -3.75 -17.08 19.11
CA ALA A 621 -2.58 -17.00 18.25
C ALA A 621 -1.77 -15.71 18.48
N ALA A 622 -2.44 -14.56 18.64
CA ALA A 622 -1.79 -13.29 18.99
C ALA A 622 -1.16 -13.32 20.38
N ALA A 623 -1.80 -13.98 21.37
CA ALA A 623 -1.21 -14.19 22.70
C ALA A 623 -0.04 -15.20 22.68
N ALA A 624 -0.06 -16.18 21.77
CA ALA A 624 1.06 -17.10 21.55
C ALA A 624 2.24 -16.41 20.86
N VAL A 625 1.99 -15.52 19.89
CA VAL A 625 3.01 -14.71 19.21
C VAL A 625 3.61 -13.67 20.16
N ALA A 626 2.79 -12.97 20.95
CA ALA A 626 3.27 -12.02 21.94
C ALA A 626 4.11 -12.67 23.06
N ASN A 627 3.76 -13.90 23.49
CA ASN A 627 4.57 -14.66 24.45
C ASN A 627 5.81 -15.30 23.81
N TYR A 628 5.77 -15.62 22.51
CA TYR A 628 6.95 -16.06 21.75
C TYR A 628 7.94 -14.91 21.60
N ASP A 629 7.48 -13.70 21.25
CA ASP A 629 8.32 -12.50 21.20
C ASP A 629 8.87 -12.12 22.59
N PHE A 630 8.08 -12.27 23.66
CA PHE A 630 8.55 -12.03 25.03
C PHE A 630 9.55 -13.11 25.50
N ALA A 631 9.38 -14.37 25.10
CA ALA A 631 10.31 -15.47 25.38
C ALA A 631 11.60 -15.38 24.54
N VAL A 632 11.51 -14.93 23.28
CA VAL A 632 12.66 -14.63 22.40
C VAL A 632 13.42 -13.41 22.90
N TYR A 633 12.72 -12.37 23.39
CA TYR A 633 13.34 -11.21 24.04
C TYR A 633 14.05 -11.59 25.35
N ARG A 634 13.45 -12.48 26.17
CA ARG A 634 14.07 -12.99 27.40
C ARG A 634 15.24 -13.94 27.13
N ALA A 635 15.15 -14.81 26.12
CA ALA A 635 16.22 -15.69 25.68
C ALA A 635 17.39 -14.92 25.05
N ASN A 636 17.12 -13.84 24.29
CA ASN A 636 18.15 -12.95 23.75
C ASN A 636 18.81 -12.10 24.85
N SER A 637 18.07 -11.68 25.88
CA SER A 637 18.66 -10.99 27.04
C SER A 637 19.52 -11.91 27.94
N HIS A 638 19.16 -13.19 28.07
CA HIS A 638 19.95 -14.18 28.80
C HIS A 638 21.16 -14.68 27.99
N ASN A 639 21.06 -14.78 26.66
CA ASN A 639 22.19 -15.07 25.77
C ASN A 639 23.18 -13.90 25.69
N ALA A 640 22.72 -12.63 25.71
CA ALA A 640 23.61 -11.47 25.79
C ALA A 640 24.38 -11.42 27.13
N ALA A 641 23.74 -11.79 28.24
CA ALA A 641 24.39 -11.90 29.55
C ALA A 641 25.35 -13.12 29.64
N ALA A 642 25.02 -14.25 28.99
CA ALA A 642 25.89 -15.42 28.93
C ALA A 642 27.10 -15.21 28.00
N VAL A 643 26.92 -14.51 26.87
CA VAL A 643 28.03 -14.15 25.97
C VAL A 643 28.95 -13.09 26.61
N ALA A 644 28.41 -12.15 27.40
CA ALA A 644 29.21 -11.24 28.21
C ALA A 644 29.97 -11.95 29.35
N ALA A 645 29.38 -12.98 29.97
CA ALA A 645 30.03 -13.79 31.00
C ALA A 645 31.11 -14.73 30.45
N VAL A 646 30.94 -15.29 29.24
CA VAL A 646 31.93 -16.12 28.55
C VAL A 646 33.08 -15.26 27.97
N ALA A 647 32.79 -14.04 27.52
CA ALA A 647 33.83 -13.08 27.11
C ALA A 647 34.66 -12.55 28.29
N ALA A 648 34.08 -12.43 29.49
CA ALA A 648 34.81 -12.05 30.71
C ALA A 648 35.67 -13.20 31.27
N ALA A 649 35.26 -14.47 31.09
CA ALA A 649 36.02 -15.63 31.54
C ALA A 649 37.25 -15.94 30.64
N HIS A 650 37.23 -15.55 29.36
CA HIS A 650 38.36 -15.75 28.44
C HIS A 650 39.50 -14.73 28.58
N HIS A 651 39.37 -13.70 29.42
CA HIS A 651 40.42 -12.73 29.70
C HIS A 651 41.21 -12.99 31.00
N CYS A 652 41.01 -14.14 31.66
CA CYS A 652 41.73 -14.51 32.90
C CYS A 652 42.58 -15.79 32.82
N THR A 653 42.72 -16.43 31.67
CA THR A 653 43.73 -17.50 31.46
C THR A 653 44.33 -17.42 30.07
N CYS A 654 45.33 -16.56 29.92
CA CYS A 654 46.53 -16.75 29.11
C CYS A 654 47.58 -15.73 29.57
#